data_AF-D3B4L2-F1
#
_entry.id   AF-D3B4L2-F1
#
_cell.length_a   1.000
_cell.length_b   1.000
_cell.length_c   1.000
_cell.angle_alpha   90.00
_cell.angle_beta   90.00
_cell.angle_gamma   90.00
#
_symmetry.space_group_name_H-M   'P 1'
#
loop_
_entity.id
_entity.type
_entity.pdbx_description
1 polymer ?
#
loop_
_entity_poly.entity_id
_entity_poly.type
_entity_poly.pdbx_seq_one_letter_code
_entity_poly.pdbx_strand_id
1 'polypeptide(L)'
;MDQIPQTFIDTIKALTHNDINVIREAEAKFNTYKAQPDQLIGCLLFMMVNSTDPLLKEFSAILVRPLLSPGDKNSLWEKISVSTQESVKVQLIELLKADISKTSRSKVVNIIASLEIQNEKPQLIHQHLLPTPPTFINCKSVQIYVDSSKSYSSNCGNTPQTACPDILTGLTVFRNGSNTGASSLILSLAAATYTGSNNSFININIGETVSIVGSSTDPSSFATVDLQSNSNFISITDAVSTGDSTTTLKISNLDIINGKSSTQNGTVVNVNTKSTSTVNNNANYGSVFYTDTPGDAIINNCQFINNKVVFDSIVYSLYATTSFSNLTFTDNHATNSIITLDSNIGDSTISNTPSVTLIDSLKLFNNTLSSNSKGFLSSINNYISIDESVFQFNTGSTAIYFVSTKGSNFLLISDSNFISNSGAKDGGAIYQSGGTSDISNTTFNENKSQNNGGALFLTNYVASTLKTVSLTNNTVIGSGSGSSIFTNSASNTLSLTSVSFTSQSNSTSSIYCNSTSIYLYSIKYDNVAPVIACSTNKSCLVHSDGIIGQHCDNVVNSSDEPNTSSSSDNRHSSSSDNHHPDNDKNGLSGGAIAGIVIGVIVAIGLIGAAVFFVLKRRNRSQYSNTSTSVTSNDNVTTTNSTFQHYRITQQQQRQSTGKPIYILPPHQYQQQFDNQIHVQQHILICCKKHRLCGVCKDANLIADAIGNQLEIRSLECYIFVF
;
A
#
# COMPACT_ATOMS: atom_id res chain seq x y z
N MET A 1 -10.07 10.29 35.96
CA MET A 1 -10.21 11.76 36.08
C MET A 1 -9.75 12.26 37.45
N ASP A 2 -9.87 11.47 38.51
CA ASP A 2 -9.48 11.80 39.90
C ASP A 2 -7.98 12.12 40.10
N GLN A 3 -7.13 11.83 39.11
CA GLN A 3 -5.69 12.14 39.11
C GLN A 3 -5.36 13.54 38.59
N ILE A 4 -6.35 14.26 38.05
CA ILE A 4 -6.17 15.62 37.54
C ILE A 4 -6.71 16.61 38.58
N PRO A 5 -5.92 17.64 38.97
CA PRO A 5 -6.41 18.67 39.88
C PRO A 5 -7.69 19.30 39.34
N GLN A 6 -8.75 19.36 40.16
CA GLN A 6 -10.02 19.97 39.75
C GLN A 6 -9.84 21.41 39.27
N THR A 7 -8.92 22.14 39.88
CA THR A 7 -8.54 23.51 39.47
C THR A 7 -7.99 23.59 38.04
N PHE A 8 -7.35 22.54 37.53
CA PHE A 8 -6.88 22.45 36.15
C PHE A 8 -8.07 22.22 35.21
N ILE A 9 -8.96 21.27 35.54
CA ILE A 9 -10.19 20.99 34.78
C ILE A 9 -11.04 22.26 34.66
N ASP A 10 -11.26 22.97 35.77
CA ASP A 10 -12.03 24.21 35.80
C ASP A 10 -11.38 25.30 34.94
N THR A 11 -10.04 25.35 34.90
CA THR A 11 -9.31 26.28 34.03
C THR A 11 -9.53 25.95 32.56
N ILE A 12 -9.50 24.67 32.17
CA ILE A 12 -9.77 24.26 30.78
C ILE A 12 -11.23 24.56 30.37
N LYS A 13 -12.20 24.34 31.26
CA LYS A 13 -13.60 24.70 31.02
C LYS A 13 -13.81 26.22 30.93
N ALA A 14 -13.07 27.00 31.71
CA ALA A 14 -13.14 28.45 31.67
C ALA A 14 -12.58 29.05 30.36
N LEU A 15 -11.64 28.36 29.71
CA LEU A 15 -11.12 28.74 28.37
C LEU A 15 -12.18 28.61 27.27
N THR A 16 -13.28 27.88 27.50
CA THR A 16 -14.41 27.76 26.56
C THR A 16 -15.60 28.63 26.95
N HIS A 17 -15.44 29.55 27.89
CA HIS A 17 -16.52 30.42 28.35
C HIS A 17 -16.81 31.54 27.34
N ASN A 18 -18.04 32.05 27.29
CA ASN A 18 -18.41 33.17 26.41
C ASN A 18 -18.01 34.56 26.95
N ASP A 19 -17.37 34.62 28.13
CA ASP A 19 -16.99 35.88 28.78
C ASP A 19 -15.48 36.11 28.62
N ILE A 20 -15.12 37.21 27.98
CA ILE A 20 -13.74 37.60 27.68
C ILE A 20 -12.90 37.75 28.95
N ASN A 21 -13.48 38.22 30.06
CA ASN A 21 -12.75 38.37 31.31
C ASN A 21 -12.40 37.00 31.93
N VAL A 22 -13.34 36.06 31.85
CA VAL A 22 -13.16 34.67 32.32
C VAL A 22 -12.11 33.95 31.47
N ILE A 23 -12.17 34.09 30.14
CA ILE A 23 -11.16 33.52 29.24
C ILE A 23 -9.78 34.09 29.56
N ARG A 24 -9.65 35.42 29.71
CA ARG A 24 -8.36 36.07 29.97
C ARG A 24 -7.73 35.62 31.29
N GLU A 25 -8.55 35.45 32.34
CA GLU A 25 -8.08 34.90 33.62
C GLU A 25 -7.67 33.43 33.47
N ALA A 26 -8.46 32.65 32.75
CA ALA A 26 -8.16 31.24 32.47
C ALA A 26 -6.89 31.07 31.62
N GLU A 27 -6.62 31.94 30.65
CA GLU A 27 -5.39 31.96 29.85
C GLU A 27 -4.17 32.31 30.71
N ALA A 28 -4.29 33.33 31.56
CA ALA A 28 -3.22 33.70 32.49
C ALA A 28 -2.89 32.52 33.42
N LYS A 29 -3.91 31.86 33.95
CA LYS A 29 -3.77 30.67 34.81
C LYS A 29 -3.22 29.48 34.03
N PHE A 30 -3.68 29.23 32.81
CA PHE A 30 -3.18 28.15 31.95
C PHE A 30 -1.69 28.32 31.64
N ASN A 31 -1.25 29.56 31.39
CA ASN A 31 0.16 29.87 31.16
C ASN A 31 1.05 29.58 32.38
N THR A 32 0.54 29.62 33.61
CA THR A 32 1.32 29.23 34.80
C THR A 32 1.70 27.74 34.78
N TYR A 33 0.86 26.87 34.21
CA TYR A 33 1.14 25.43 34.11
C TYR A 33 2.29 25.11 33.16
N LYS A 34 2.66 26.02 32.25
CA LYS A 34 3.82 25.84 31.35
C LYS A 34 5.15 25.78 32.10
N ALA A 35 5.20 26.24 33.36
CA ALA A 35 6.37 26.09 34.23
C ALA A 35 6.63 24.63 34.64
N GLN A 36 5.64 23.74 34.52
CA GLN A 36 5.74 22.30 34.79
C GLN A 36 5.32 21.52 33.54
N PRO A 37 6.15 21.52 32.48
CA PRO A 37 5.76 21.06 31.15
C PRO A 37 5.35 19.58 31.11
N ASP A 38 6.04 18.70 31.86
CA ASP A 38 5.69 17.28 31.95
C ASP A 38 4.28 17.05 32.51
N GLN A 39 3.95 17.76 33.58
CA GLN A 39 2.64 17.65 34.23
C GLN A 39 1.52 18.23 33.36
N LEU A 40 1.77 19.37 32.71
CA LEU A 40 0.81 20.00 31.79
C LEU A 40 0.46 19.08 30.62
N ILE A 41 1.48 18.54 29.94
CA ILE A 41 1.29 17.64 28.81
C ILE A 41 0.62 16.34 29.24
N GLY A 42 1.05 15.76 30.36
CA GLY A 42 0.44 14.55 30.93
C GLY A 42 -1.05 14.73 31.24
N CYS A 43 -1.44 15.84 31.85
CA CYS A 43 -2.85 16.11 32.15
C CYS A 43 -3.69 16.32 30.88
N LEU A 44 -3.19 17.02 29.86
CA LEU A 44 -3.90 17.22 28.60
C LEU A 44 -4.11 15.90 27.84
N LEU A 45 -3.07 15.07 27.73
CA LEU A 45 -3.18 13.75 27.09
C LEU A 45 -4.12 12.82 27.85
N PHE A 46 -4.03 12.80 29.18
CA PHE A 46 -4.93 12.01 30.01
C PHE A 46 -6.40 12.41 29.82
N MET A 47 -6.71 13.72 29.70
CA MET A 47 -8.08 14.18 29.41
C MET A 47 -8.54 13.83 28.00
N MET A 48 -7.65 13.92 27.01
CA MET A 48 -7.98 13.50 25.63
C MET A 48 -8.40 12.04 25.57
N VAL A 49 -7.71 11.16 26.32
CA VAL A 49 -7.99 9.72 26.34
C VAL A 49 -9.19 9.39 27.23
N ASN A 50 -9.18 9.85 28.49
CA ASN A 50 -10.02 9.32 29.56
C ASN A 50 -11.23 10.19 29.94
N SER A 51 -11.36 11.41 29.41
CA SER A 51 -12.52 12.26 29.74
C SER A 51 -13.81 11.74 29.09
N THR A 52 -14.89 11.69 29.85
CA THR A 52 -16.25 11.43 29.32
C THR A 52 -16.92 12.70 28.80
N ASP A 53 -16.37 13.88 29.10
CA ASP A 53 -16.83 15.20 28.64
C ASP A 53 -16.25 15.49 27.23
N PRO A 54 -17.09 15.56 26.17
CA PRO A 54 -16.64 15.79 24.80
C PRO A 54 -15.91 17.13 24.62
N LEU A 55 -16.33 18.15 25.36
CA LEU A 55 -15.76 19.49 25.27
C LEU A 55 -14.34 19.50 25.84
N LEU A 56 -14.11 18.82 26.97
CA LEU A 56 -12.75 18.64 27.51
C LEU A 56 -11.86 17.83 26.56
N LYS A 57 -12.37 16.78 25.92
CA LYS A 57 -11.60 15.98 24.96
C LYS A 57 -11.14 16.81 23.77
N GLU A 58 -12.06 17.55 23.15
CA GLU A 58 -11.76 18.35 21.97
C GLU A 58 -10.84 19.53 22.30
N PHE A 59 -11.10 20.23 23.41
CA PHE A 59 -10.31 21.39 23.80
C PHE A 59 -8.91 20.99 24.26
N SER A 60 -8.75 19.84 24.91
CA SER A 60 -7.42 19.30 25.25
C SER A 60 -6.60 18.98 23.98
N ALA A 61 -7.23 18.44 22.94
CA ALA A 61 -6.58 18.20 21.65
C ALA A 61 -6.18 19.49 20.92
N ILE A 62 -6.94 20.57 21.11
CA ILE A 62 -6.59 21.91 20.59
C ILE A 62 -5.36 22.45 21.31
N LEU A 63 -5.37 22.39 22.65
CA LEU A 63 -4.32 22.97 23.48
C LEU A 63 -3.00 22.22 23.39
N VAL A 64 -3.02 20.89 23.25
CA VAL A 64 -1.80 20.08 23.23
C VAL A 64 -0.99 20.26 21.94
N ARG A 65 -1.66 20.55 20.82
CA ARG A 65 -1.03 20.68 19.50
C ARG A 65 0.10 21.72 19.45
N PRO A 66 -0.12 23.01 19.77
CA PRO A 66 0.94 24.01 19.77
C PRO A 66 2.03 23.76 20.83
N LEU A 67 1.73 22.95 21.86
CA LEU A 67 2.70 22.62 22.90
C LEU A 67 3.63 21.47 22.49
N LEU A 68 3.24 20.63 21.53
CA LEU A 68 4.04 19.49 21.07
C LEU A 68 4.63 19.67 19.67
N SER A 69 4.08 20.55 18.84
CA SER A 69 4.53 20.73 17.45
C SER A 69 5.93 21.39 17.42
N PRO A 70 6.96 20.74 16.88
CA PRO A 70 8.28 21.35 16.69
C PRO A 70 8.16 22.52 15.70
N GLY A 71 8.62 23.71 16.09
CA GLY A 71 8.50 24.94 15.29
C GLY A 71 7.41 25.92 15.73
N ASP A 72 6.52 25.55 16.65
CA ASP A 72 5.63 26.51 17.33
C ASP A 72 6.42 27.28 18.39
N LYS A 73 6.24 28.61 18.44
CA LYS A 73 6.86 29.50 19.45
C LYS A 73 6.50 29.11 20.89
N ASN A 74 5.39 28.41 21.08
CA ASN A 74 4.90 27.93 22.37
C ASN A 74 5.25 26.46 22.65
N SER A 75 6.01 25.81 21.77
CA SER A 75 6.34 24.39 21.92
C SER A 75 7.10 24.15 23.22
N LEU A 76 6.70 23.10 23.92
CA LEU A 76 7.32 22.58 25.11
C LEU A 76 8.05 21.26 24.83
N TRP A 77 8.10 20.81 23.57
CA TRP A 77 8.67 19.52 23.18
C TRP A 77 10.10 19.32 23.69
N GLU A 78 10.97 20.32 23.52
CA GLU A 78 12.36 20.26 24.02
C GLU A 78 12.48 20.48 25.54
N LYS A 79 11.39 20.90 26.20
CA LYS A 79 11.34 21.21 27.64
C LYS A 79 10.73 20.09 28.49
N ILE A 80 10.09 19.10 27.86
CA ILE A 80 9.59 17.89 28.52
C ILE A 80 10.69 16.83 28.62
N SER A 81 10.62 16.00 29.65
CA SER A 81 11.59 14.91 29.85
C SER A 81 11.52 13.87 28.73
N VAL A 82 12.63 13.18 28.48
CA VAL A 82 12.71 12.09 27.48
C VAL A 82 11.66 11.01 27.76
N SER A 83 11.42 10.68 29.04
CA SER A 83 10.35 9.76 29.44
C SER A 83 8.95 10.27 29.05
N THR A 84 8.69 11.57 29.19
CA THR A 84 7.41 12.17 28.77
C THR A 84 7.30 12.21 27.25
N GLN A 85 8.38 12.48 26.53
CA GLN A 85 8.39 12.44 25.05
C GLN A 85 8.04 11.04 24.52
N GLU A 86 8.59 9.97 25.10
CA GLU A 86 8.21 8.60 24.72
C GLU A 86 6.76 8.28 25.08
N SER A 87 6.31 8.67 26.27
CA SER A 87 4.93 8.51 26.70
C SER A 87 3.94 9.25 25.80
N VAL A 88 4.30 10.43 25.31
CA VAL A 88 3.49 11.22 24.36
C VAL A 88 3.31 10.45 23.05
N LYS A 89 4.39 9.87 22.50
CA LYS A 89 4.33 9.09 21.26
C LYS A 89 3.37 7.91 21.38
N VAL A 90 3.47 7.15 22.47
CA VAL A 90 2.59 6.00 22.74
C VAL A 90 1.13 6.44 22.87
N GLN A 91 0.85 7.46 23.68
CA GLN A 91 -0.52 7.92 23.94
C GLN A 91 -1.18 8.56 22.71
N LEU A 92 -0.43 9.25 21.84
CA LEU A 92 -0.96 9.79 20.59
C LEU A 92 -1.35 8.69 19.59
N ILE A 93 -0.58 7.59 19.56
CA ILE A 93 -0.91 6.42 18.75
C ILE A 93 -2.15 5.71 19.30
N GLU A 94 -2.25 5.52 20.62
CA GLU A 94 -3.44 4.95 21.27
C GLU A 94 -4.69 5.82 21.00
N LEU A 95 -4.55 7.14 20.99
CA LEU A 95 -5.62 8.07 20.64
C LEU A 95 -6.15 7.91 19.21
N LEU A 96 -5.29 7.55 18.24
CA LEU A 96 -5.74 7.25 16.87
C LEU A 96 -6.55 5.95 16.78
N LYS A 97 -6.29 5.00 17.69
CA LYS A 97 -7.01 3.73 17.80
C LYS A 97 -8.34 3.87 18.52
N ALA A 98 -8.53 4.91 19.33
CA ALA A 98 -9.78 5.20 20.01
C ALA A 98 -10.84 5.81 19.09
N ASP A 99 -12.12 5.68 19.47
CA ASP A 99 -13.23 6.36 18.80
C ASP A 99 -13.22 7.87 19.15
N ILE A 100 -12.49 8.64 18.33
CA ILE A 100 -12.35 10.10 18.44
C ILE A 100 -12.96 10.80 17.23
N SER A 101 -13.50 12.01 17.44
CA SER A 101 -14.11 12.83 16.39
C SER A 101 -13.13 13.12 15.24
N LYS A 102 -13.66 13.33 14.03
CA LYS A 102 -12.88 13.67 12.82
C LYS A 102 -11.92 14.84 13.05
N THR A 103 -12.37 15.86 13.78
CA THR A 103 -11.60 17.06 14.13
C THR A 103 -10.44 16.74 15.08
N SER A 104 -10.68 15.93 16.12
CA SER A 104 -9.64 15.50 17.05
C SER A 104 -8.62 14.58 16.37
N ARG A 105 -9.08 13.68 15.49
CA ARG A 105 -8.22 12.79 14.70
C ARG A 105 -7.25 13.57 13.81
N SER A 106 -7.75 14.56 13.07
CA SER A 106 -6.90 15.43 12.24
C SER A 106 -5.86 16.19 13.07
N LYS A 107 -6.21 16.67 14.27
CA LYS A 107 -5.27 17.34 15.18
C LYS A 107 -4.19 16.37 15.68
N VAL A 108 -4.54 15.15 16.06
CA VAL A 108 -3.59 14.11 16.52
C VAL A 108 -2.63 13.70 15.39
N VAL A 109 -3.14 13.45 14.18
CA VAL A 109 -2.31 13.13 13.01
C VAL A 109 -1.30 14.24 12.72
N ASN A 110 -1.74 15.51 12.79
CA ASN A 110 -0.84 16.65 12.58
C ASN A 110 0.25 16.74 13.66
N ILE A 111 -0.04 16.40 14.92
CA ILE A 111 0.98 16.37 15.97
C ILE A 111 2.01 15.29 15.67
N ILE A 112 1.56 14.07 15.32
CA ILE A 112 2.46 12.95 14.99
C ILE A 112 3.37 13.32 13.82
N ALA A 113 2.79 13.81 12.72
CA ALA A 113 3.54 14.25 11.55
C ALA A 113 4.58 15.35 11.89
N SER A 114 4.25 16.26 12.81
CA SER A 114 5.19 17.30 13.24
C SER A 114 6.34 16.76 14.10
N LEU A 115 6.11 15.69 14.86
CA LEU A 115 7.12 15.07 15.73
C LEU A 115 8.10 14.17 14.94
N GLU A 116 7.68 13.62 13.81
CA GLU A 116 8.49 12.77 12.93
C GLU A 116 9.61 13.56 12.21
N ILE A 117 9.35 14.83 11.88
CA ILE A 117 10.29 15.72 11.15
C ILE A 117 11.61 15.98 11.90
N GLN A 118 11.73 15.67 13.19
CA GLN A 118 12.95 15.93 14.00
C GLN A 118 13.92 14.74 14.12
N ASN A 119 13.62 13.56 13.56
CA ASN A 119 14.53 12.40 13.66
C ASN A 119 15.79 12.49 12.77
N GLU A 120 16.01 13.60 12.04
CA GLU A 120 17.15 13.80 11.13
C GLU A 120 18.52 14.12 11.79
N LYS A 121 18.73 13.87 13.09
CA LYS A 121 20.09 13.95 13.68
C LYS A 121 20.51 12.67 14.39
N PRO A 122 21.42 11.87 13.82
CA PRO A 122 21.99 10.73 14.50
C PRO A 122 23.02 11.23 15.53
N GLN A 123 22.69 11.19 16.81
CA GLN A 123 23.71 11.20 17.87
C GLN A 123 23.84 9.81 18.50
N LEU A 124 24.99 9.19 18.24
CA LEU A 124 25.56 8.05 18.95
C LEU A 124 25.84 8.43 20.41
N ILE A 125 25.06 7.95 21.39
CA ILE A 125 25.49 7.86 22.80
C ILE A 125 24.95 6.57 23.45
N HIS A 126 25.84 5.97 24.24
CA HIS A 126 25.82 4.70 24.93
C HIS A 126 24.61 4.34 25.81
N GLN A 127 24.43 3.03 25.93
CA GLN A 127 23.79 2.27 27.00
C GLN A 127 23.78 2.98 28.37
N HIS A 128 22.65 3.56 28.73
CA HIS A 128 22.27 3.73 30.13
C HIS A 128 20.81 3.32 30.34
N LEU A 129 20.66 2.44 31.34
CA LEU A 129 19.48 1.80 31.89
C LEU A 129 18.16 2.58 31.70
N LEU A 130 17.26 1.99 30.92
CA LEU A 130 15.86 2.39 30.81
C LEU A 130 15.15 2.30 32.18
N PRO A 131 14.28 3.26 32.57
CA PRO A 131 13.34 3.06 33.66
C PRO A 131 12.31 2.01 33.24
N THR A 132 11.95 1.13 34.18
CA THR A 132 10.96 0.07 33.98
C THR A 132 9.61 0.62 33.50
N PRO A 133 8.94 -0.04 32.53
CA PRO A 133 7.60 0.33 32.08
C PRO A 133 6.59 0.25 33.24
N PRO A 134 5.43 0.92 33.15
CA PRO A 134 4.37 0.80 34.15
C PRO A 134 4.05 -0.68 34.37
N THR A 135 3.94 -1.09 35.62
CA THR A 135 3.60 -2.45 36.04
C THR A 135 2.30 -2.89 35.38
N PHE A 136 2.44 -3.62 34.28
CA PHE A 136 1.39 -4.44 33.72
C PHE A 136 0.90 -5.38 34.82
N ILE A 137 -0.40 -5.67 34.80
CA ILE A 137 -0.98 -6.84 35.45
C ILE A 137 0.01 -7.99 35.21
N ASN A 138 0.51 -8.59 36.29
CA ASN A 138 1.55 -9.62 36.21
C ASN A 138 0.93 -10.88 35.60
N CYS A 139 0.79 -10.87 34.27
CA CYS A 139 0.47 -12.00 33.42
C CYS A 139 1.68 -12.92 33.50
N LYS A 140 1.61 -13.91 34.37
CA LYS A 140 2.65 -14.93 34.49
C LYS A 140 2.86 -15.57 33.12
N SER A 141 3.96 -15.26 32.46
CA SER A 141 4.37 -15.91 31.20
C SER A 141 5.10 -17.20 31.54
N VAL A 142 4.77 -18.27 30.83
CA VAL A 142 5.45 -19.57 30.98
C VAL A 142 6.43 -19.71 29.84
N GLN A 143 7.71 -19.86 30.17
CA GLN A 143 8.75 -20.16 29.20
C GLN A 143 9.01 -21.67 29.15
N ILE A 144 9.00 -22.23 27.96
CA ILE A 144 9.28 -23.64 27.67
C ILE A 144 10.44 -23.69 26.68
N TYR A 145 11.51 -24.39 27.06
CA TYR A 145 12.66 -24.61 26.18
C TYR A 145 12.39 -25.77 25.23
N VAL A 146 12.75 -25.61 23.95
CA VAL A 146 12.58 -26.61 22.90
C VAL A 146 13.92 -26.82 22.20
N ASP A 147 14.36 -28.07 22.06
CA ASP A 147 15.63 -28.45 21.42
C ASP A 147 15.44 -29.80 20.72
N SER A 148 15.57 -29.79 19.39
CA SER A 148 15.35 -30.96 18.53
C SER A 148 16.36 -32.09 18.74
N SER A 149 17.46 -31.84 19.46
CA SER A 149 18.43 -32.87 19.85
C SER A 149 18.00 -33.70 21.06
N LYS A 150 16.95 -33.29 21.78
CA LYS A 150 16.49 -33.96 23.01
C LYS A 150 15.49 -35.06 22.73
N SER A 151 15.39 -36.00 23.67
CA SER A 151 14.37 -37.04 23.69
C SER A 151 13.14 -36.60 24.48
N TYR A 152 11.97 -37.14 24.14
CA TYR A 152 10.73 -36.89 24.85
C TYR A 152 10.83 -37.22 26.35
N SER A 153 10.27 -36.34 27.18
CA SER A 153 10.07 -36.53 28.61
C SER A 153 8.75 -35.90 29.03
N SER A 154 8.01 -36.53 29.94
CA SER A 154 6.70 -36.06 30.40
C SER A 154 6.73 -34.71 31.11
N ASN A 155 7.91 -34.25 31.57
CA ASN A 155 8.12 -32.96 32.23
C ASN A 155 9.19 -32.11 31.52
N CYS A 156 9.22 -32.15 30.18
CA CYS A 156 10.18 -31.39 29.40
C CYS A 156 9.91 -29.87 29.45
N GLY A 157 10.92 -29.07 29.09
CA GLY A 157 10.79 -27.65 28.81
C GLY A 157 11.08 -26.71 29.99
N ASN A 158 11.27 -27.23 31.20
CA ASN A 158 11.55 -26.38 32.38
C ASN A 158 12.94 -25.72 32.34
N THR A 159 13.94 -26.39 31.75
CA THR A 159 15.28 -25.87 31.57
C THR A 159 15.81 -26.21 30.17
N PRO A 160 16.87 -25.54 29.67
CA PRO A 160 17.51 -25.92 28.40
C PRO A 160 17.99 -27.39 28.38
N GLN A 161 18.39 -27.94 29.53
CA GLN A 161 18.87 -29.32 29.64
C GLN A 161 17.73 -30.33 29.54
N THR A 162 16.52 -29.97 29.97
CA THR A 162 15.31 -30.80 29.89
C THR A 162 14.37 -30.34 28.77
N ALA A 163 14.87 -29.61 27.77
CA ALA A 163 14.07 -29.04 26.70
C ALA A 163 13.18 -30.07 25.99
N CYS A 164 12.01 -29.63 25.54
CA CYS A 164 11.10 -30.47 24.77
C CYS A 164 11.68 -30.76 23.37
N PRO A 165 11.43 -31.97 22.81
CA PRO A 165 12.00 -32.37 21.53
C PRO A 165 11.43 -31.59 20.34
N ASP A 166 10.21 -31.06 20.45
CA ASP A 166 9.52 -30.40 19.35
C ASP A 166 8.50 -29.35 19.84
N ILE A 167 8.07 -28.49 18.91
CA ILE A 167 7.21 -27.33 19.16
C ILE A 167 5.84 -27.79 19.69
N LEU A 168 5.24 -28.82 19.07
CA LEU A 168 3.93 -29.34 19.49
C LEU A 168 3.97 -29.92 20.91
N THR A 169 5.04 -30.63 21.26
CA THR A 169 5.24 -31.16 22.62
C THR A 169 5.36 -30.03 23.62
N GLY A 170 6.15 -29.00 23.32
CA GLY A 170 6.26 -27.81 24.17
C GLY A 170 4.92 -27.12 24.39
N LEU A 171 4.14 -26.94 23.32
CA LEU A 171 2.78 -26.39 23.40
C LEU A 171 1.83 -27.29 24.22
N THR A 172 1.95 -28.61 24.08
CA THR A 172 1.16 -29.59 24.83
C THR A 172 1.48 -29.58 26.32
N VAL A 173 2.75 -29.44 26.70
CA VAL A 173 3.17 -29.28 28.10
C VAL A 173 2.57 -28.03 28.73
N PHE A 174 2.53 -26.92 27.99
CA PHE A 174 1.86 -25.70 28.46
C PHE A 174 0.36 -25.93 28.72
N ARG A 175 -0.34 -26.53 27.75
CA ARG A 175 -1.78 -26.78 27.80
C ARG A 175 -2.20 -27.78 28.89
N ASN A 176 -1.36 -28.79 29.16
CA ASN A 176 -1.64 -29.83 30.15
C ASN A 176 -1.12 -29.51 31.56
N GLY A 177 -0.25 -28.50 31.69
CA GLY A 177 0.29 -28.09 32.98
C GLY A 177 -0.77 -27.49 33.90
N SER A 178 -0.60 -27.61 35.21
CA SER A 178 -1.37 -26.89 36.24
C SER A 178 -1.04 -25.38 36.28
N ASN A 179 -0.81 -24.78 35.11
CA ASN A 179 -0.50 -23.38 34.89
C ASN A 179 -1.79 -22.52 34.93
N THR A 180 -2.64 -22.74 35.93
CA THR A 180 -4.01 -22.20 36.07
C THR A 180 -4.09 -20.67 36.27
N GLY A 181 -3.00 -19.94 36.01
CA GLY A 181 -2.94 -18.48 36.03
C GLY A 181 -1.96 -17.87 35.02
N ALA A 182 -1.42 -18.66 34.08
CA ALA A 182 -0.56 -18.13 33.03
C ALA A 182 -1.38 -17.76 31.80
N SER A 183 -1.35 -16.49 31.38
CA SER A 183 -2.08 -15.99 30.21
C SER A 183 -1.24 -15.97 28.93
N SER A 184 0.05 -16.34 28.99
CA SER A 184 0.93 -16.34 27.83
C SER A 184 2.03 -17.43 27.88
N LEU A 185 2.38 -17.96 26.71
CA LEU A 185 3.42 -18.97 26.50
C LEU A 185 4.58 -18.38 25.66
N ILE A 186 5.81 -18.71 26.04
CA ILE A 186 7.02 -18.48 25.25
C ILE A 186 7.70 -19.83 24.99
N LEU A 187 7.71 -20.28 23.73
CA LEU A 187 8.54 -21.38 23.24
C LEU A 187 9.90 -20.83 22.82
N SER A 188 10.96 -21.21 23.54
CA SER A 188 12.34 -20.80 23.26
C SER A 188 13.09 -21.93 22.55
N LEU A 189 13.37 -21.73 21.26
CA LEU A 189 13.98 -22.74 20.39
C LEU A 189 15.50 -22.60 20.41
N ALA A 190 16.21 -23.68 20.76
CA ALA A 190 17.66 -23.78 20.57
C ALA A 190 18.03 -23.65 19.09
N ALA A 191 19.25 -23.18 18.80
CA ALA A 191 19.77 -23.12 17.43
C ALA A 191 19.93 -24.53 16.86
N ALA A 192 18.91 -24.97 16.11
CA ALA A 192 18.84 -26.30 15.53
C ALA A 192 17.83 -26.32 14.37
N THR A 193 17.79 -27.43 13.63
CA THR A 193 16.77 -27.68 12.60
C THR A 193 15.63 -28.50 13.19
N TYR A 194 14.40 -28.01 13.01
CA TYR A 194 13.16 -28.61 13.48
C TYR A 194 12.39 -29.14 12.27
N THR A 195 12.22 -30.46 12.21
CA THR A 195 11.57 -31.18 11.09
C THR A 195 10.42 -32.06 11.58
N GLY A 196 9.59 -32.57 10.67
CA GLY A 196 8.54 -33.54 10.98
C GLY A 196 7.22 -32.91 11.46
N SER A 197 6.18 -33.74 11.58
CA SER A 197 4.80 -33.30 11.80
C SER A 197 4.60 -32.49 13.08
N ASN A 198 5.40 -32.73 14.11
CA ASN A 198 5.28 -32.02 15.40
C ASN A 198 5.89 -30.60 15.39
N ASN A 199 6.50 -30.19 14.27
CA ASN A 199 7.04 -28.84 14.06
C ASN A 199 6.30 -28.11 12.91
N SER A 200 5.25 -28.70 12.38
CA SER A 200 4.41 -28.18 11.29
C SER A 200 2.94 -28.29 11.68
N PHE A 201 2.06 -27.54 11.03
CA PHE A 201 0.61 -27.56 11.25
C PHE A 201 0.21 -27.31 12.72
N ILE A 202 0.90 -26.37 13.37
CA ILE A 202 0.64 -26.05 14.77
C ILE A 202 -0.61 -25.17 14.85
N ASN A 203 -1.64 -25.66 15.53
CA ASN A 203 -2.88 -24.91 15.75
C ASN A 203 -2.80 -24.10 17.05
N ILE A 204 -2.99 -22.78 16.96
CA ILE A 204 -3.11 -21.88 18.11
C ILE A 204 -4.60 -21.59 18.33
N ASN A 205 -5.07 -21.85 19.55
CA ASN A 205 -6.48 -21.68 19.87
C ASN A 205 -6.82 -20.19 20.07
N ILE A 206 -8.09 -19.84 19.83
CA ILE A 206 -8.57 -18.49 20.09
C ILE A 206 -8.39 -18.11 21.56
N GLY A 207 -7.91 -16.89 21.81
CA GLY A 207 -7.61 -16.35 23.13
C GLY A 207 -6.25 -16.75 23.70
N GLU A 208 -5.47 -17.58 22.99
CA GLU A 208 -4.10 -17.89 23.40
C GLU A 208 -3.13 -16.74 23.04
N THR A 209 -2.18 -16.48 23.93
CA THR A 209 -1.01 -15.64 23.65
C THR A 209 0.23 -16.53 23.57
N VAL A 210 0.78 -16.73 22.38
CA VAL A 210 1.92 -17.63 22.13
C VAL A 210 3.05 -16.86 21.46
N SER A 211 4.28 -17.02 21.97
CA SER A 211 5.50 -16.54 21.33
C SER A 211 6.39 -17.72 20.97
N ILE A 212 6.81 -17.84 19.72
CA ILE A 212 7.81 -18.82 19.26
C ILE A 212 9.06 -18.05 18.88
N VAL A 213 10.13 -18.27 19.64
CA VAL A 213 11.32 -17.41 19.60
C VAL A 213 12.57 -18.26 19.49
N GLY A 214 13.38 -18.02 18.46
CA GLY A 214 14.74 -18.55 18.40
C GLY A 214 15.61 -17.94 19.50
N SER A 215 16.39 -18.77 20.17
CA SER A 215 17.24 -18.38 21.30
C SER A 215 18.40 -17.46 20.91
N SER A 216 18.80 -17.46 19.63
CA SER A 216 19.83 -16.56 19.11
C SER A 216 19.23 -15.29 18.50
N THR A 217 19.96 -14.18 18.60
CA THR A 217 19.66 -12.93 17.88
C THR A 217 20.53 -12.74 16.64
N ASP A 218 21.51 -13.62 16.41
CA ASP A 218 22.35 -13.60 15.22
C ASP A 218 21.66 -14.41 14.09
N PRO A 219 21.32 -13.79 12.95
CA PRO A 219 20.66 -14.45 11.82
C PRO A 219 21.38 -15.70 11.31
N SER A 220 22.71 -15.79 11.46
CA SER A 220 23.48 -16.97 11.04
C SER A 220 23.27 -18.21 11.92
N SER A 221 22.56 -18.05 13.05
CA SER A 221 22.32 -19.07 14.06
C SER A 221 20.86 -19.10 14.52
N PHE A 222 19.95 -18.58 13.69
CA PHE A 222 18.52 -18.74 13.92
C PHE A 222 18.14 -20.23 13.93
N ALA A 223 17.14 -20.55 14.73
CA ALA A 223 16.53 -21.87 14.67
C ALA A 223 15.77 -22.01 13.34
N THR A 224 15.98 -23.12 12.64
CA THR A 224 15.35 -23.38 11.35
C THR A 224 14.16 -24.30 11.53
N VAL A 225 12.95 -23.84 11.22
CA VAL A 225 11.77 -24.68 11.07
C VAL A 225 11.68 -25.11 9.59
N ASP A 226 12.11 -26.34 9.32
CA ASP A 226 12.03 -26.93 7.98
C ASP A 226 10.73 -27.74 7.86
N LEU A 227 9.81 -27.21 7.07
CA LEU A 227 8.51 -27.83 6.84
C LEU A 227 8.60 -29.01 5.87
N GLN A 228 9.77 -29.31 5.29
CA GLN A 228 10.02 -30.49 4.45
C GLN A 228 9.05 -30.66 3.28
N SER A 229 8.59 -29.56 2.68
CA SER A 229 7.52 -29.56 1.67
C SER A 229 6.17 -30.11 2.16
N ASN A 230 5.98 -30.22 3.48
CA ASN A 230 4.77 -30.69 4.15
C ASN A 230 4.05 -29.53 4.83
N SER A 231 2.80 -29.29 4.40
CA SER A 231 1.81 -28.44 5.07
C SER A 231 2.28 -27.01 5.44
N ASN A 232 1.42 -26.32 6.19
CA ASN A 232 1.59 -24.97 6.73
C ASN A 232 2.31 -24.99 8.10
N PHE A 233 3.00 -23.92 8.51
CA PHE A 233 3.66 -23.87 9.82
C PHE A 233 2.64 -23.71 10.95
N ILE A 234 1.89 -22.62 10.92
CA ILE A 234 0.93 -22.26 11.98
C ILE A 234 -0.43 -21.93 11.36
N SER A 235 -1.47 -22.41 12.01
CA SER A 235 -2.86 -22.10 11.71
C SER A 235 -3.52 -21.45 12.92
N ILE A 236 -4.25 -20.36 12.68
CA ILE A 236 -5.27 -19.84 13.58
C ILE A 236 -6.57 -19.91 12.80
N THR A 237 -7.48 -20.78 13.22
CA THR A 237 -8.79 -20.95 12.59
C THR A 237 -9.88 -20.63 13.58
N ASP A 238 -10.78 -19.73 13.20
CA ASP A 238 -12.03 -19.50 13.91
C ASP A 238 -13.02 -20.62 13.58
N ALA A 239 -13.35 -21.42 14.58
CA ALA A 239 -14.37 -22.46 14.44
C ALA A 239 -15.75 -21.95 14.87
N VAL A 240 -15.85 -20.86 15.66
CA VAL A 240 -17.11 -20.35 16.20
C VAL A 240 -16.99 -18.87 16.57
N SER A 241 -17.85 -18.05 15.97
CA SER A 241 -18.05 -16.62 16.26
C SER A 241 -18.56 -16.37 17.70
N THR A 242 -17.71 -16.55 18.72
CA THR A 242 -18.09 -16.31 20.11
C THR A 242 -17.14 -15.36 20.82
N GLY A 243 -17.46 -14.07 20.77
CA GLY A 243 -16.96 -13.03 21.68
C GLY A 243 -15.58 -12.44 21.37
N ASP A 244 -15.40 -11.18 21.79
CA ASP A 244 -14.14 -10.40 21.72
C ASP A 244 -13.00 -11.09 22.49
N SER A 245 -12.38 -12.09 21.88
CA SER A 245 -11.23 -12.80 22.44
C SER A 245 -10.01 -12.54 21.57
N THR A 246 -9.02 -11.85 22.13
CA THR A 246 -7.79 -11.48 21.42
C THR A 246 -6.81 -12.65 21.42
N THR A 247 -6.46 -13.14 20.24
CA THR A 247 -5.39 -14.14 20.05
C THR A 247 -4.12 -13.41 19.64
N THR A 248 -3.00 -13.68 20.30
CA THR A 248 -1.71 -13.08 19.95
C THR A 248 -0.71 -14.18 19.65
N LEU A 249 -0.21 -14.24 18.41
CA LEU A 249 0.97 -15.04 18.09
C LEU A 249 2.12 -14.09 17.75
N LYS A 250 3.30 -14.38 18.29
CA LYS A 250 4.56 -13.71 17.96
C LYS A 250 5.55 -14.75 17.48
N ILE A 251 6.14 -14.54 16.32
CA ILE A 251 7.21 -15.37 15.76
C ILE A 251 8.44 -14.48 15.61
N SER A 252 9.59 -14.91 16.14
CA SER A 252 10.83 -14.12 16.04
C SER A 252 12.11 -14.93 16.09
N ASN A 253 13.13 -14.47 15.37
CA ASN A 253 14.48 -15.03 15.29
C ASN A 253 14.52 -16.46 14.75
N LEU A 254 13.71 -16.73 13.72
CA LEU A 254 13.58 -18.05 13.10
C LEU A 254 13.81 -17.95 11.59
N ASP A 255 14.27 -19.06 11.02
CA ASP A 255 14.17 -19.33 9.58
C ASP A 255 13.02 -20.32 9.35
N ILE A 256 12.04 -19.94 8.54
CA ILE A 256 10.94 -20.84 8.13
C ILE A 256 11.14 -21.19 6.66
N ILE A 257 11.42 -22.46 6.40
CA ILE A 257 11.84 -22.92 5.08
C ILE A 257 11.00 -24.09 4.55
N ASN A 258 11.01 -24.22 3.23
CA ASN A 258 10.41 -25.34 2.50
C ASN A 258 8.92 -25.59 2.81
N GLY A 259 8.17 -24.54 3.17
CA GLY A 259 6.72 -24.62 3.38
C GLY A 259 5.96 -24.88 2.09
N LYS A 260 4.89 -25.66 2.18
CA LYS A 260 4.01 -25.93 1.05
C LYS A 260 2.54 -25.86 1.43
N SER A 261 1.85 -24.86 0.89
CA SER A 261 0.39 -24.79 0.94
C SER A 261 -0.23 -25.41 -0.32
N SER A 262 -1.22 -26.30 -0.14
CA SER A 262 -2.00 -26.92 -1.22
C SER A 262 -3.50 -26.58 -1.17
N THR A 263 -3.95 -25.78 -0.20
CA THR A 263 -5.36 -25.42 -0.05
C THR A 263 -5.64 -24.01 -0.59
N GLN A 264 -6.86 -23.76 -1.06
CA GLN A 264 -7.25 -22.53 -1.76
C GLN A 264 -6.93 -21.24 -0.98
N ASN A 265 -6.94 -21.32 0.37
CA ASN A 265 -6.61 -20.25 1.30
C ASN A 265 -5.43 -20.61 2.22
N GLY A 266 -4.62 -21.60 1.86
CA GLY A 266 -3.60 -22.11 2.77
C GLY A 266 -2.43 -21.15 2.91
N THR A 267 -2.04 -20.92 4.15
CA THR A 267 -0.90 -20.11 4.59
C THR A 267 0.34 -20.95 4.73
N VAL A 268 1.54 -20.36 4.67
CA VAL A 268 2.72 -21.00 5.26
C VAL A 268 2.91 -20.50 6.69
N VAL A 269 2.63 -19.23 6.95
CA VAL A 269 2.66 -18.59 8.27
C VAL A 269 1.43 -17.70 8.40
N ASN A 270 0.63 -17.89 9.43
CA ASN A 270 -0.37 -16.91 9.85
C ASN A 270 0.24 -16.09 11.02
N VAL A 271 -0.16 -14.83 11.18
CA VAL A 271 0.02 -13.93 12.36
C VAL A 271 1.28 -13.04 12.49
N ASN A 272 1.09 -11.96 13.26
CA ASN A 272 1.98 -10.89 13.74
C ASN A 272 3.42 -11.36 14.06
N THR A 273 4.38 -11.05 13.19
CA THR A 273 5.77 -11.51 13.32
C THR A 273 6.72 -10.35 13.61
N LYS A 274 7.79 -10.63 14.37
CA LYS A 274 8.93 -9.70 14.56
C LYS A 274 10.21 -10.42 14.14
N SER A 275 11.01 -9.85 13.24
CA SER A 275 12.37 -10.33 12.92
C SER A 275 12.49 -11.82 12.56
N THR A 276 11.83 -12.26 11.49
CA THR A 276 11.85 -13.66 11.00
C THR A 276 12.17 -13.71 9.50
N SER A 277 12.93 -14.72 9.08
CA SER A 277 13.19 -14.99 7.66
C SER A 277 12.27 -16.11 7.16
N THR A 278 11.57 -15.88 6.05
CA THR A 278 10.76 -16.88 5.35
C THR A 278 11.38 -17.13 3.97
N VAL A 279 11.93 -18.32 3.77
CA VAL A 279 12.83 -18.61 2.65
C VAL A 279 12.38 -19.85 1.88
N ASN A 280 12.35 -19.78 0.54
CA ASN A 280 12.06 -20.92 -0.33
C ASN A 280 10.68 -21.58 -0.10
N ASN A 281 9.67 -20.81 0.31
CA ASN A 281 8.33 -21.35 0.53
C ASN A 281 7.54 -21.35 -0.78
N ASN A 282 6.78 -22.42 -1.04
CA ASN A 282 5.97 -22.57 -2.24
C ASN A 282 4.48 -22.74 -1.90
N ALA A 283 3.66 -21.72 -2.16
CA ALA A 283 2.21 -21.87 -2.08
C ALA A 283 1.65 -22.21 -3.46
N ASN A 284 1.19 -23.45 -3.63
CA ASN A 284 0.50 -23.85 -4.85
C ASN A 284 -0.86 -23.18 -4.96
N TYR A 285 -1.54 -22.95 -3.83
CA TYR A 285 -2.79 -22.20 -3.69
C TYR A 285 -2.69 -21.35 -2.40
N GLY A 286 -3.25 -20.13 -2.39
CA GLY A 286 -3.12 -19.19 -1.25
C GLY A 286 -1.84 -18.33 -1.26
N SER A 287 -1.31 -18.04 -0.07
CA SER A 287 -0.17 -17.14 0.14
C SER A 287 0.81 -17.68 1.20
N VAL A 288 2.03 -17.15 1.23
CA VAL A 288 3.00 -17.47 2.31
C VAL A 288 2.49 -16.90 3.63
N PHE A 289 1.95 -15.69 3.61
CA PHE A 289 1.24 -15.06 4.71
C PHE A 289 -0.17 -14.66 4.28
N TYR A 290 -1.19 -15.02 5.06
CA TYR A 290 -2.60 -14.67 4.81
C TYR A 290 -3.24 -14.22 6.12
N THR A 291 -4.05 -13.19 6.05
CA THR A 291 -5.00 -12.82 7.11
C THR A 291 -6.31 -12.37 6.47
N ASP A 292 -7.44 -12.81 7.01
CA ASP A 292 -8.79 -12.38 6.62
C ASP A 292 -9.69 -12.02 7.80
N THR A 293 -9.11 -11.94 8.99
CA THR A 293 -9.82 -11.49 10.18
C THR A 293 -9.72 -9.96 10.31
N PRO A 294 -10.83 -9.24 10.56
CA PRO A 294 -10.79 -7.83 10.95
C PRO A 294 -9.88 -7.63 12.18
N GLY A 295 -8.85 -6.78 12.08
CA GLY A 295 -7.89 -6.55 13.17
C GLY A 295 -6.59 -5.87 12.72
N ASP A 296 -5.65 -5.69 13.65
CA ASP A 296 -4.29 -5.16 13.38
C ASP A 296 -3.34 -6.30 13.01
N ALA A 297 -2.81 -6.32 11.78
CA ALA A 297 -1.73 -7.22 11.36
C ALA A 297 -0.41 -6.45 11.26
N ILE A 298 0.52 -6.74 12.17
CA ILE A 298 1.83 -6.07 12.26
C ILE A 298 2.90 -7.05 11.82
N ILE A 299 3.73 -6.67 10.84
CA ILE A 299 4.86 -7.48 10.37
C ILE A 299 6.07 -6.57 10.33
N ASN A 300 7.04 -6.81 11.20
CA ASN A 300 8.21 -5.93 11.30
C ASN A 300 9.51 -6.71 11.25
N ASN A 301 10.53 -6.13 10.61
CA ASN A 301 11.90 -6.66 10.56
C ASN A 301 12.03 -8.02 9.85
N CYS A 302 11.06 -8.43 9.03
CA CYS A 302 11.04 -9.75 8.40
C CYS A 302 11.64 -9.76 6.99
N GLN A 303 12.21 -10.90 6.61
CA GLN A 303 12.72 -11.15 5.27
C GLN A 303 11.91 -12.25 4.59
N PHE A 304 11.59 -12.05 3.31
CA PHE A 304 10.89 -13.00 2.44
C PHE A 304 11.76 -13.21 1.20
N ILE A 305 12.41 -14.37 1.12
CA ILE A 305 13.45 -14.63 0.12
C ILE A 305 13.09 -15.86 -0.74
N ASN A 306 13.14 -15.69 -2.06
CA ASN A 306 12.96 -16.78 -3.02
C ASN A 306 11.68 -17.62 -2.80
N ASN A 307 10.61 -16.96 -2.36
CA ASN A 307 9.31 -17.60 -2.21
C ASN A 307 8.57 -17.63 -3.54
N LYS A 308 7.77 -18.67 -3.75
CA LYS A 308 6.98 -18.89 -4.95
C LYS A 308 5.50 -19.04 -4.63
N VAL A 309 4.63 -18.31 -5.35
CA VAL A 309 3.17 -18.46 -5.24
C VAL A 309 2.58 -18.61 -6.64
N VAL A 310 1.72 -19.61 -6.84
CA VAL A 310 1.20 -19.97 -8.17
C VAL A 310 -0.12 -19.28 -8.54
N PHE A 311 -0.97 -18.88 -7.58
CA PHE A 311 -2.26 -18.24 -7.92
C PHE A 311 -2.43 -16.80 -7.48
N ASP A 312 -1.84 -16.38 -6.35
CA ASP A 312 -2.13 -15.05 -5.81
C ASP A 312 -0.88 -14.27 -5.38
N SER A 313 -0.64 -14.11 -4.07
CA SER A 313 0.47 -13.31 -3.55
C SER A 313 1.27 -13.96 -2.42
N ILE A 314 2.47 -13.45 -2.16
CA ILE A 314 3.32 -13.91 -1.03
C ILE A 314 2.67 -13.50 0.29
N VAL A 315 2.28 -12.24 0.42
CA VAL A 315 1.51 -11.71 1.54
C VAL A 315 0.14 -11.31 1.04
N TYR A 316 -0.91 -11.72 1.73
CA TYR A 316 -2.28 -11.37 1.45
C TYR A 316 -2.96 -10.92 2.74
N SER A 317 -3.46 -9.68 2.75
CA SER A 317 -4.22 -9.13 3.86
C SER A 317 -5.60 -8.71 3.37
N LEU A 318 -6.63 -9.28 4.00
CA LEU A 318 -8.04 -8.99 3.77
C LEU A 318 -8.64 -8.42 5.06
N TYR A 319 -9.33 -7.28 4.96
CA TYR A 319 -10.02 -6.58 6.06
C TYR A 319 -9.15 -6.06 7.22
N ALA A 320 -7.87 -6.44 7.31
CA ALA A 320 -7.00 -6.02 8.40
C ALA A 320 -6.39 -4.64 8.17
N THR A 321 -6.28 -3.85 9.25
CA THR A 321 -5.36 -2.72 9.34
C THR A 321 -3.96 -3.28 9.40
N THR A 322 -3.06 -2.85 8.52
CA THR A 322 -1.70 -3.43 8.47
C THR A 322 -0.61 -2.42 8.76
N SER A 323 0.43 -2.87 9.47
CA SER A 323 1.64 -2.08 9.70
C SER A 323 2.85 -2.92 9.33
N PHE A 324 3.57 -2.48 8.30
CA PHE A 324 4.76 -3.13 7.79
C PHE A 324 5.96 -2.21 7.98
N SER A 325 6.88 -2.57 8.87
CA SER A 325 8.12 -1.81 9.09
C SER A 325 9.34 -2.66 8.81
N ASN A 326 10.29 -2.13 8.04
CA ASN A 326 11.58 -2.76 7.76
C ASN A 326 11.43 -4.20 7.21
N LEU A 327 10.64 -4.33 6.15
CA LEU A 327 10.42 -5.61 5.46
C LEU A 327 11.26 -5.70 4.20
N THR A 328 11.83 -6.87 3.94
CA THR A 328 12.58 -7.12 2.69
C THR A 328 12.03 -8.32 1.95
N PHE A 329 11.68 -8.12 0.68
CA PHE A 329 11.22 -9.13 -0.26
C PHE A 329 12.24 -9.21 -1.41
N THR A 330 12.95 -10.34 -1.49
CA THR A 330 14.01 -10.54 -2.48
C THR A 330 13.79 -11.81 -3.28
N ASP A 331 13.95 -11.71 -4.61
CA ASP A 331 13.91 -12.84 -5.54
C ASP A 331 12.61 -13.67 -5.48
N ASN A 332 11.49 -13.08 -5.04
CA ASN A 332 10.23 -13.80 -4.97
C ASN A 332 9.54 -13.85 -6.33
N HIS A 333 8.80 -14.94 -6.57
CA HIS A 333 8.02 -15.15 -7.78
C HIS A 333 6.55 -15.42 -7.43
N ALA A 334 5.65 -14.51 -7.78
CA ALA A 334 4.21 -14.71 -7.59
C ALA A 334 3.45 -14.57 -8.91
N THR A 335 2.20 -15.02 -8.92
CA THR A 335 1.35 -14.82 -10.10
C THR A 335 0.81 -13.41 -10.14
N ASN A 336 0.10 -12.94 -9.10
CA ASN A 336 -0.60 -11.64 -9.15
C ASN A 336 0.16 -10.50 -8.46
N SER A 337 0.62 -10.70 -7.22
CA SER A 337 1.28 -9.66 -6.42
C SER A 337 2.34 -10.27 -5.49
N ILE A 338 3.27 -9.50 -4.97
CA ILE A 338 4.07 -9.95 -3.81
C ILE A 338 3.31 -9.66 -2.52
N ILE A 339 2.75 -8.45 -2.40
CA ILE A 339 1.90 -8.03 -1.29
C ILE A 339 0.54 -7.63 -1.87
N THR A 340 -0.54 -8.22 -1.35
CA THR A 340 -1.91 -7.81 -1.63
C THR A 340 -2.54 -7.27 -0.34
N LEU A 341 -3.07 -6.06 -0.44
CA LEU A 341 -3.83 -5.35 0.58
C LEU A 341 -5.21 -5.07 0.01
N ASP A 342 -6.23 -5.73 0.55
CA ASP A 342 -7.59 -5.61 0.08
C ASP A 342 -8.53 -5.37 1.26
N SER A 343 -9.25 -4.27 1.23
CA SER A 343 -10.26 -3.95 2.26
C SER A 343 -11.64 -4.51 1.91
N ASN A 344 -11.81 -5.03 0.69
CA ASN A 344 -13.02 -5.63 0.13
C ASN A 344 -14.33 -4.95 0.59
N ILE A 345 -14.39 -3.61 0.48
CA ILE A 345 -15.54 -2.76 0.88
C ILE A 345 -16.79 -2.96 -0.02
N GLY A 346 -16.88 -4.08 -0.73
CA GLY A 346 -18.06 -4.55 -1.45
C GLY A 346 -18.96 -5.47 -0.62
N ASP A 347 -18.48 -5.99 0.51
CA ASP A 347 -19.30 -6.76 1.45
C ASP A 347 -20.07 -5.80 2.38
N SER A 348 -21.37 -5.68 2.16
CA SER A 348 -22.26 -4.84 2.96
C SER A 348 -22.40 -5.25 4.43
N THR A 349 -21.80 -6.38 4.83
CA THR A 349 -21.93 -6.94 6.19
C THR A 349 -20.77 -6.58 7.12
N ILE A 350 -19.67 -6.03 6.60
CA ILE A 350 -18.47 -5.71 7.38
C ILE A 350 -18.30 -4.18 7.46
N SER A 351 -17.95 -3.69 8.66
CA SER A 351 -17.76 -2.28 9.03
C SER A 351 -17.23 -1.39 7.89
N ASN A 352 -17.94 -0.31 7.57
CA ASN A 352 -17.60 0.72 6.58
C ASN A 352 -16.33 1.54 6.90
N THR A 353 -15.50 1.10 7.84
CA THR A 353 -14.23 1.75 8.20
C THR A 353 -13.17 1.43 7.14
N PRO A 354 -12.57 2.43 6.47
CA PRO A 354 -11.50 2.18 5.52
C PRO A 354 -10.31 1.51 6.22
N SER A 355 -9.85 0.39 5.68
CA SER A 355 -8.62 -0.26 6.13
C SER A 355 -7.43 0.67 5.89
N VAL A 356 -6.64 0.86 6.94
CA VAL A 356 -5.44 1.70 6.92
C VAL A 356 -4.23 0.79 6.88
N THR A 357 -3.31 1.07 5.97
CA THR A 357 -2.02 0.39 5.88
C THR A 357 -0.89 1.40 5.99
N LEU A 358 0.00 1.18 6.97
CA LEU A 358 1.21 1.96 7.17
C LEU A 358 2.42 1.12 6.79
N ILE A 359 3.21 1.62 5.85
CA ILE A 359 4.41 0.97 5.35
C ILE A 359 5.58 1.90 5.55
N ASP A 360 6.58 1.40 6.26
CA ASP A 360 7.83 2.10 6.56
C ASP A 360 9.00 1.19 6.18
N SER A 361 9.99 1.73 5.47
CA SER A 361 11.24 1.01 5.17
C SER A 361 11.03 -0.33 4.44
N LEU A 362 10.06 -0.42 3.52
CA LEU A 362 9.82 -1.62 2.72
C LEU A 362 10.81 -1.72 1.55
N LYS A 363 11.40 -2.90 1.36
CA LYS A 363 12.29 -3.21 0.23
C LYS A 363 11.71 -4.33 -0.61
N LEU A 364 11.34 -4.03 -1.85
CA LEU A 364 10.97 -5.00 -2.88
C LEU A 364 12.07 -5.03 -3.94
N PHE A 365 12.93 -6.06 -3.90
CA PHE A 365 14.10 -6.17 -4.76
C PHE A 365 14.07 -7.42 -5.64
N ASN A 366 14.24 -7.24 -6.95
CA ASN A 366 14.37 -8.32 -7.93
C ASN A 366 13.25 -9.38 -7.89
N ASN A 367 12.02 -8.94 -7.59
CA ASN A 367 10.87 -9.84 -7.60
C ASN A 367 10.31 -9.97 -9.03
N THR A 368 9.64 -11.09 -9.32
CA THR A 368 9.02 -11.35 -10.62
C THR A 368 7.53 -11.68 -10.47
N LEU A 369 6.70 -11.12 -11.33
CA LEU A 369 5.28 -11.50 -11.47
C LEU A 369 5.04 -12.16 -12.82
N SER A 370 4.28 -13.26 -12.85
CA SER A 370 3.90 -13.93 -14.10
C SER A 370 2.59 -13.41 -14.70
N SER A 371 1.73 -12.78 -13.89
CA SER A 371 0.54 -12.05 -14.35
C SER A 371 0.82 -10.55 -14.35
N ASN A 372 0.10 -9.83 -15.21
CA ASN A 372 0.14 -8.37 -15.32
C ASN A 372 -1.21 -7.74 -14.93
N SER A 373 -1.95 -8.42 -14.04
CA SER A 373 -3.28 -7.98 -13.58
C SER A 373 -3.25 -7.07 -12.36
N LYS A 374 -2.17 -7.10 -11.56
CA LYS A 374 -1.97 -6.28 -10.35
C LYS A 374 -0.52 -5.79 -10.29
N GLY A 375 -0.03 -5.33 -9.14
CA GLY A 375 1.35 -4.85 -8.94
C GLY A 375 2.11 -5.64 -7.89
N PHE A 376 3.42 -5.39 -7.76
CA PHE A 376 4.24 -6.00 -6.71
C PHE A 376 3.67 -5.74 -5.31
N LEU A 377 3.25 -4.50 -5.08
CA LEU A 377 2.34 -4.13 -4.03
C LEU A 377 0.98 -3.75 -4.66
N SER A 378 -0.06 -4.51 -4.33
CA SER A 378 -1.43 -4.25 -4.78
C SER A 378 -2.27 -3.74 -3.63
N SER A 379 -2.84 -2.55 -3.76
CA SER A 379 -3.69 -1.90 -2.78
C SER A 379 -5.05 -1.57 -3.40
N ILE A 380 -6.11 -2.18 -2.87
CA ILE A 380 -7.48 -2.04 -3.39
C ILE A 380 -8.36 -1.47 -2.29
N ASN A 381 -8.94 -0.29 -2.53
CA ASN A 381 -9.83 0.42 -1.61
C ASN A 381 -9.23 0.60 -0.21
N ASN A 382 -7.93 0.80 -0.12
CA ASN A 382 -7.22 1.01 1.13
C ASN A 382 -6.72 2.44 1.23
N TYR A 383 -6.65 2.96 2.46
CA TYR A 383 -5.75 4.07 2.75
C TYR A 383 -4.35 3.49 2.94
N ILE A 384 -3.38 3.92 2.16
CA ILE A 384 -2.00 3.43 2.26
C ILE A 384 -1.01 4.60 2.35
N SER A 385 -0.13 4.51 3.34
CA SER A 385 1.04 5.39 3.49
C SER A 385 2.30 4.56 3.32
N ILE A 386 3.21 5.02 2.47
CA ILE A 386 4.48 4.35 2.17
C ILE A 386 5.61 5.35 2.37
N ASP A 387 6.49 5.06 3.31
CA ASP A 387 7.60 5.92 3.68
C ASP A 387 8.93 5.18 3.62
N GLU A 388 10.01 5.90 3.34
CA GLU A 388 11.40 5.40 3.32
C GLU A 388 11.61 4.07 2.56
N SER A 389 10.81 3.82 1.51
CA SER A 389 10.71 2.51 0.87
C SER A 389 11.47 2.44 -0.46
N VAL A 390 11.92 1.25 -0.84
CA VAL A 390 12.69 0.99 -2.06
C VAL A 390 12.05 -0.13 -2.89
N PHE A 391 11.68 0.19 -4.11
CA PHE A 391 11.18 -0.75 -5.11
C PHE A 391 12.20 -0.80 -6.25
N GLN A 392 12.91 -1.91 -6.39
CA GLN A 392 14.03 -1.99 -7.32
C GLN A 392 14.11 -3.30 -8.10
N PHE A 393 14.39 -3.18 -9.41
CA PHE A 393 14.58 -4.32 -10.34
C PHE A 393 13.41 -5.31 -10.39
N ASN A 394 12.19 -4.87 -10.05
CA ASN A 394 11.03 -5.75 -10.10
C ASN A 394 10.51 -5.86 -11.54
N THR A 395 10.16 -7.07 -12.01
CA THR A 395 9.80 -7.33 -13.42
C THR A 395 8.50 -8.11 -13.61
N GLY A 396 7.68 -7.69 -14.57
CA GLY A 396 6.45 -8.39 -14.97
C GLY A 396 5.17 -7.59 -14.72
N SER A 397 5.19 -6.61 -13.81
CA SER A 397 4.10 -5.63 -13.63
C SER A 397 4.57 -4.35 -12.93
N THR A 398 3.66 -3.39 -12.71
CA THR A 398 3.93 -2.16 -11.95
C THR A 398 4.40 -2.45 -10.52
N ALA A 399 5.28 -1.62 -9.96
CA ALA A 399 5.72 -1.77 -8.58
C ALA A 399 4.56 -1.58 -7.58
N ILE A 400 3.76 -0.53 -7.77
CA ILE A 400 2.54 -0.29 -7.00
C ILE A 400 1.34 -0.29 -7.94
N TYR A 401 0.31 -1.04 -7.56
CA TYR A 401 -1.00 -1.04 -8.19
C TYR A 401 -2.03 -0.56 -7.17
N PHE A 402 -2.50 0.67 -7.32
CA PHE A 402 -3.47 1.30 -6.43
C PHE A 402 -4.80 1.51 -7.15
N VAL A 403 -5.88 0.99 -6.58
CA VAL A 403 -7.24 1.15 -7.10
C VAL A 403 -8.18 1.61 -6.01
N SER A 404 -8.96 2.65 -6.30
CA SER A 404 -10.05 3.10 -5.45
C SER A 404 -11.34 3.24 -6.24
N THR A 405 -12.37 2.48 -5.87
CA THR A 405 -13.69 2.52 -6.52
C THR A 405 -14.63 3.56 -5.91
N LYS A 406 -14.40 3.97 -4.65
CA LYS A 406 -15.21 4.97 -3.93
C LYS A 406 -14.63 6.39 -3.98
N GLY A 407 -13.44 6.59 -4.54
CA GLY A 407 -12.77 7.89 -4.65
C GLY A 407 -12.24 8.50 -3.35
N SER A 408 -12.65 8.01 -2.17
CA SER A 408 -12.28 8.55 -0.86
C SER A 408 -11.00 7.96 -0.25
N ASN A 409 -10.27 7.11 -0.98
CA ASN A 409 -9.06 6.44 -0.48
C ASN A 409 -7.81 7.23 -0.88
N PHE A 410 -6.73 7.07 -0.12
CA PHE A 410 -5.50 7.83 -0.30
C PHE A 410 -4.30 6.92 -0.51
N LEU A 411 -3.41 7.34 -1.40
CA LEU A 411 -2.06 6.83 -1.58
C LEU A 411 -1.07 7.94 -1.19
N LEU A 412 -0.41 7.81 -0.05
CA LEU A 412 0.66 8.71 0.38
C LEU A 412 2.00 8.02 0.19
N ILE A 413 2.94 8.71 -0.46
CA ILE A 413 4.30 8.23 -0.65
C ILE A 413 5.28 9.35 -0.29
N SER A 414 6.22 9.06 0.59
CA SER A 414 7.29 9.97 0.97
C SER A 414 8.64 9.26 0.99
N ASP A 415 9.69 10.04 0.74
CA ASP A 415 11.09 9.66 0.96
C ASP A 415 11.50 8.29 0.37
N SER A 416 10.88 7.93 -0.75
CA SER A 416 10.95 6.60 -1.35
C SER A 416 11.66 6.58 -2.70
N ASN A 417 12.08 5.39 -3.14
CA ASN A 417 12.82 5.20 -4.38
C ASN A 417 12.23 4.07 -5.23
N PHE A 418 11.95 4.38 -6.50
CA PHE A 418 11.51 3.43 -7.51
C PHE A 418 12.57 3.37 -8.61
N ILE A 419 13.31 2.27 -8.68
CA ILE A 419 14.51 2.16 -9.50
C ILE A 419 14.44 0.96 -10.43
N SER A 420 14.49 1.20 -11.73
CA SER A 420 14.61 0.16 -12.76
C SER A 420 13.51 -0.92 -12.66
N ASN A 421 12.29 -0.55 -12.25
CA ASN A 421 11.13 -1.45 -12.29
C ASN A 421 10.59 -1.54 -13.72
N SER A 422 10.12 -2.73 -14.13
CA SER A 422 9.63 -2.97 -15.48
C SER A 422 8.20 -3.56 -15.47
N GLY A 423 7.25 -2.67 -15.76
CA GLY A 423 5.84 -3.00 -15.89
C GLY A 423 5.47 -3.52 -17.27
N ALA A 424 4.74 -4.64 -17.32
CA ALA A 424 4.27 -5.23 -18.58
C ALA A 424 3.09 -4.50 -19.23
N LYS A 425 2.52 -3.47 -18.58
CA LYS A 425 1.44 -2.63 -19.12
C LYS A 425 1.73 -1.15 -18.87
N ASP A 426 0.94 -0.50 -18.03
CA ASP A 426 0.98 0.92 -17.72
C ASP A 426 1.59 1.15 -16.34
N GLY A 427 2.33 2.25 -16.16
CA GLY A 427 2.98 2.58 -14.89
C GLY A 427 4.11 1.62 -14.56
N GLY A 428 5.35 1.92 -14.96
CA GLY A 428 6.48 1.05 -14.61
C GLY A 428 6.72 1.00 -13.10
N ALA A 429 6.47 2.11 -12.41
CA ALA A 429 6.55 2.22 -10.96
C ALA A 429 5.18 2.23 -10.29
N ILE A 430 4.27 3.11 -10.71
CA ILE A 430 2.96 3.27 -10.08
C ILE A 430 1.87 3.29 -11.13
N TYR A 431 0.89 2.42 -10.93
CA TYR A 431 -0.41 2.48 -11.58
C TYR A 431 -1.45 2.92 -10.55
N GLN A 432 -2.14 4.02 -10.83
CA GLN A 432 -3.24 4.52 -10.02
C GLN A 432 -4.51 4.66 -10.86
N SER A 433 -5.60 4.08 -10.34
CA SER A 433 -6.95 4.31 -10.82
C SER A 433 -7.88 4.70 -9.67
N GLY A 434 -8.33 5.94 -9.63
CA GLY A 434 -9.18 6.45 -8.55
C GLY A 434 -8.42 7.04 -7.37
N GLY A 435 -9.18 7.49 -6.37
CA GLY A 435 -8.66 7.98 -5.09
C GLY A 435 -7.89 9.30 -5.20
N THR A 436 -7.19 9.65 -4.12
CA THR A 436 -6.28 10.81 -4.06
C THR A 436 -4.85 10.32 -3.82
N SER A 437 -3.85 10.98 -4.40
CA SER A 437 -2.45 10.70 -4.08
C SER A 437 -1.65 11.94 -3.74
N ASP A 438 -0.70 11.77 -2.81
CA ASP A 438 0.33 12.75 -2.49
C ASP A 438 1.68 12.03 -2.48
N ILE A 439 2.57 12.43 -3.38
CA ILE A 439 3.89 11.83 -3.59
C ILE A 439 4.92 12.92 -3.38
N SER A 440 5.76 12.76 -2.36
CA SER A 440 6.76 13.76 -2.01
C SER A 440 8.15 13.17 -1.81
N ASN A 441 9.19 13.98 -2.02
CA ASN A 441 10.60 13.63 -1.77
C ASN A 441 11.02 12.28 -2.37
N THR A 442 10.43 11.90 -3.51
CA THR A 442 10.54 10.55 -4.07
C THR A 442 11.30 10.58 -5.39
N THR A 443 12.10 9.55 -5.64
CA THR A 443 12.82 9.37 -6.90
C THR A 443 12.24 8.23 -7.73
N PHE A 444 11.97 8.52 -9.00
CA PHE A 444 11.64 7.54 -10.04
C PHE A 444 12.78 7.51 -11.04
N ASN A 445 13.60 6.46 -11.02
CA ASN A 445 14.74 6.32 -11.91
C ASN A 445 14.62 5.06 -12.79
N GLU A 446 14.79 5.19 -14.09
CA GLU A 446 14.87 4.07 -15.05
C GLU A 446 13.66 3.11 -15.05
N ASN A 447 12.49 3.55 -14.57
CA ASN A 447 11.30 2.72 -14.59
C ASN A 447 10.75 2.64 -16.02
N LYS A 448 10.23 1.46 -16.37
CA LYS A 448 9.81 1.15 -17.74
C LYS A 448 8.41 0.58 -17.77
N SER A 449 7.58 1.04 -18.70
CA SER A 449 6.27 0.45 -19.01
C SER A 449 6.17 0.06 -20.48
N GLN A 450 5.25 -0.84 -20.84
CA GLN A 450 5.01 -1.22 -22.24
C GLN A 450 4.01 -0.28 -22.92
N ASN A 451 3.02 0.21 -22.18
CA ASN A 451 1.93 1.02 -22.71
C ASN A 451 2.16 2.49 -22.41
N ASN A 452 1.71 3.00 -21.27
CA ASN A 452 1.82 4.42 -20.95
C ASN A 452 2.46 4.65 -19.59
N GLY A 453 2.99 5.86 -19.38
CA GLY A 453 3.52 6.28 -18.09
C GLY A 453 4.69 5.42 -17.64
N GLY A 454 5.89 5.66 -18.19
CA GLY A 454 7.05 4.82 -17.88
C GLY A 454 7.36 4.72 -16.39
N ALA A 455 7.09 5.78 -15.61
CA ALA A 455 7.03 5.72 -14.15
C ALA A 455 5.58 5.65 -13.64
N LEU A 456 4.78 6.67 -13.94
CA LEU A 456 3.48 6.91 -13.34
C LEU A 456 2.36 6.86 -14.37
N PHE A 457 1.36 6.03 -14.12
CA PHE A 457 0.09 6.04 -14.85
C PHE A 457 -1.04 6.43 -13.90
N LEU A 458 -1.62 7.61 -14.11
CA LEU A 458 -2.59 8.22 -13.20
C LEU A 458 -3.94 8.42 -13.92
N THR A 459 -4.99 7.75 -13.46
CA THR A 459 -6.32 7.87 -14.06
C THR A 459 -7.43 7.92 -13.02
N ASN A 460 -8.55 8.54 -13.38
CA ASN A 460 -9.77 8.60 -12.59
C ASN A 460 -9.60 9.10 -11.14
N TYR A 461 -8.46 9.72 -10.79
CA TYR A 461 -8.18 10.21 -9.45
C TYR A 461 -8.98 11.48 -9.17
N VAL A 462 -9.26 11.77 -7.90
CA VAL A 462 -9.91 13.02 -7.45
C VAL A 462 -8.92 14.18 -7.46
N ALA A 463 -7.74 13.95 -6.89
CA ALA A 463 -6.59 14.84 -6.97
C ALA A 463 -5.30 14.04 -6.87
N SER A 464 -4.22 14.54 -7.48
CA SER A 464 -2.89 13.97 -7.32
C SER A 464 -1.86 15.09 -7.19
N THR A 465 -0.94 14.95 -6.25
CA THR A 465 0.12 15.93 -5.98
C THR A 465 1.48 15.26 -6.01
N LEU A 466 2.43 15.87 -6.70
CA LEU A 466 3.84 15.52 -6.70
C LEU A 466 4.65 16.72 -6.21
N LYS A 467 5.43 16.56 -5.12
CA LYS A 467 6.24 17.63 -4.54
C LYS A 467 7.68 17.19 -4.32
N THR A 468 8.65 17.93 -4.86
CA THR A 468 10.08 17.57 -4.71
C THR A 468 10.34 16.16 -5.23
N VAL A 469 9.89 15.87 -6.46
CA VAL A 469 10.02 14.55 -7.09
C VAL A 469 11.04 14.60 -8.22
N SER A 470 11.89 13.58 -8.33
CA SER A 470 12.80 13.43 -9.46
C SER A 470 12.37 12.28 -10.36
N LEU A 471 12.16 12.56 -11.65
CA LEU A 471 11.86 11.56 -12.67
C LEU A 471 12.99 11.51 -13.70
N THR A 472 13.83 10.50 -13.59
CA THR A 472 15.06 10.35 -14.39
C THR A 472 15.00 9.07 -15.22
N ASN A 473 15.24 9.19 -16.54
CA ASN A 473 15.36 8.06 -17.47
C ASN A 473 14.20 7.05 -17.46
N ASN A 474 13.01 7.47 -17.04
CA ASN A 474 11.82 6.64 -17.14
C ASN A 474 11.38 6.58 -18.61
N THR A 475 10.94 5.41 -19.05
CA THR A 475 10.68 5.16 -20.47
C THR A 475 9.43 4.32 -20.71
N VAL A 476 8.79 4.57 -21.84
CA VAL A 476 7.83 3.64 -22.44
C VAL A 476 8.59 2.86 -23.52
N ILE A 477 8.61 1.53 -23.43
CA ILE A 477 9.31 0.68 -24.40
C ILE A 477 8.41 0.35 -25.61
N GLY A 478 7.09 0.34 -25.42
CA GLY A 478 6.13 0.15 -26.51
C GLY A 478 5.74 1.48 -27.17
N SER A 479 4.50 1.55 -27.69
CA SER A 479 4.03 2.65 -28.52
C SER A 479 3.14 3.66 -27.81
N GLY A 480 2.99 3.59 -26.48
CA GLY A 480 2.17 4.56 -25.76
C GLY A 480 2.94 5.80 -25.33
N SER A 481 2.33 6.56 -24.42
CA SER A 481 2.67 7.97 -24.20
C SER A 481 3.09 8.27 -22.77
N GLY A 482 3.83 9.38 -22.61
CA GLY A 482 4.30 9.86 -21.32
C GLY A 482 5.45 8.99 -20.81
N SER A 483 6.68 9.31 -21.23
CA SER A 483 7.86 8.52 -20.83
C SER A 483 8.01 8.46 -19.32
N SER A 484 7.60 9.50 -18.61
CA SER A 484 7.56 9.51 -17.15
C SER A 484 6.13 9.42 -16.62
N ILE A 485 5.24 10.33 -17.03
CA ILE A 485 3.90 10.46 -16.48
C ILE A 485 2.87 10.38 -17.60
N PHE A 486 1.87 9.52 -17.43
CA PHE A 486 0.62 9.58 -18.18
C PHE A 486 -0.52 9.95 -17.25
N THR A 487 -1.37 10.89 -17.66
CA THR A 487 -2.56 11.27 -16.90
C THR A 487 -3.82 11.40 -17.76
N ASN A 488 -4.94 10.83 -17.26
CA ASN A 488 -6.28 11.00 -17.83
C ASN A 488 -7.40 10.91 -16.78
N SER A 489 -7.98 12.06 -16.38
CA SER A 489 -8.88 12.11 -15.21
C SER A 489 -10.03 13.12 -15.28
N ALA A 490 -10.77 13.19 -16.39
CA ALA A 490 -12.03 13.96 -16.52
C ALA A 490 -12.03 15.41 -15.95
N SER A 491 -10.92 16.15 -16.11
CA SER A 491 -10.64 17.51 -15.64
C SER A 491 -10.25 17.66 -14.17
N ASN A 492 -9.99 16.56 -13.47
CA ASN A 492 -9.43 16.58 -12.11
C ASN A 492 -7.98 17.08 -12.10
N THR A 493 -7.52 17.47 -10.92
CA THR A 493 -6.29 18.23 -10.75
C THR A 493 -5.08 17.34 -10.50
N LEU A 494 -4.02 17.55 -11.30
CA LEU A 494 -2.66 17.07 -11.02
C LEU A 494 -1.76 18.27 -10.72
N SER A 495 -1.13 18.32 -9.55
CA SER A 495 -0.22 19.41 -9.15
C SER A 495 1.20 18.91 -9.01
N LEU A 496 2.14 19.52 -9.73
CA LEU A 496 3.57 19.24 -9.65
C LEU A 496 4.28 20.49 -9.14
N THR A 497 4.99 20.38 -8.02
CA THR A 497 5.79 21.46 -7.44
C THR A 497 7.23 20.98 -7.21
N SER A 498 8.20 21.73 -7.73
CA SER A 498 9.63 21.40 -7.60
C SER A 498 9.98 20.00 -8.15
N VAL A 499 9.45 19.68 -9.34
CA VAL A 499 9.64 18.39 -9.99
C VAL A 499 10.71 18.50 -11.09
N SER A 500 11.63 17.54 -11.16
CA SER A 500 12.65 17.48 -12.21
C SER A 500 12.43 16.30 -13.16
N PHE A 501 12.49 16.56 -14.46
CA PHE A 501 12.50 15.55 -15.51
C PHE A 501 13.86 15.50 -16.18
N THR A 502 14.45 14.32 -16.30
CA THR A 502 15.64 14.13 -17.15
C THR A 502 15.46 12.86 -17.97
N SER A 503 15.76 12.92 -19.26
CA SER A 503 15.55 11.80 -20.18
C SER A 503 16.72 11.62 -21.12
N GLN A 504 17.26 10.41 -21.17
CA GLN A 504 18.20 9.98 -22.21
C GLN A 504 17.54 9.70 -23.57
N SER A 505 16.20 9.65 -23.66
CA SER A 505 15.47 9.31 -24.88
C SER A 505 14.53 10.44 -25.35
N ASN A 506 14.57 10.73 -26.65
CA ASN A 506 13.85 11.86 -27.28
C ASN A 506 12.52 11.45 -27.95
N SER A 507 12.04 10.22 -27.75
CA SER A 507 10.93 9.67 -28.56
C SER A 507 9.53 10.07 -28.11
N THR A 508 9.35 10.44 -26.83
CA THR A 508 8.04 10.86 -26.28
C THR A 508 8.21 11.95 -25.23
N SER A 509 7.20 12.81 -25.08
CA SER A 509 7.17 13.80 -23.98
C SER A 509 7.26 13.12 -22.61
N SER A 510 7.87 13.82 -21.65
CA SER A 510 7.96 13.36 -20.26
C SER A 510 6.57 13.14 -19.64
N ILE A 511 5.64 14.05 -19.94
CA ILE A 511 4.27 14.05 -19.48
C ILE A 511 3.36 13.91 -20.70
N TYR A 512 2.42 12.97 -20.63
CA TYR A 512 1.25 12.95 -21.49
C TYR A 512 0.01 13.26 -20.67
N CYS A 513 -0.73 14.29 -21.07
CA CYS A 513 -1.89 14.79 -20.35
C CYS A 513 -3.13 14.79 -21.25
N ASN A 514 -4.21 14.20 -20.76
CA ASN A 514 -5.51 14.23 -21.41
C ASN A 514 -6.61 14.38 -20.36
N SER A 515 -7.69 15.08 -20.67
CA SER A 515 -8.80 15.41 -19.77
C SER A 515 -8.33 15.64 -18.33
N THR A 516 -7.34 16.51 -18.11
CA THR A 516 -6.76 16.79 -16.78
C THR A 516 -6.41 18.27 -16.70
N SER A 517 -6.61 18.87 -15.53
CA SER A 517 -6.08 20.20 -15.21
C SER A 517 -4.73 20.00 -14.51
N ILE A 518 -3.64 20.42 -15.15
CA ILE A 518 -2.28 20.22 -14.62
C ILE A 518 -1.68 21.56 -14.17
N TYR A 519 -1.14 21.56 -12.95
CA TYR A 519 -0.45 22.70 -12.36
C TYR A 519 1.03 22.37 -12.25
N LEU A 520 1.87 23.23 -12.82
CA LEU A 520 3.29 23.02 -13.01
C LEU A 520 4.04 24.21 -12.40
N TYR A 521 4.64 24.01 -11.23
CA TYR A 521 5.37 25.05 -10.51
C TYR A 521 6.81 24.61 -10.24
N SER A 522 7.77 25.48 -10.57
CA SER A 522 9.21 25.21 -10.38
C SER A 522 9.68 23.91 -11.04
N ILE A 523 9.25 23.67 -12.28
CA ILE A 523 9.60 22.46 -13.04
C ILE A 523 10.99 22.61 -13.68
N LYS A 524 11.84 21.59 -13.51
CA LYS A 524 13.16 21.50 -14.17
C LYS A 524 13.15 20.39 -15.22
N TYR A 525 13.74 20.64 -16.39
CA TYR A 525 13.82 19.64 -17.46
C TYR A 525 15.06 19.86 -18.34
N ASP A 526 15.52 18.80 -19.02
CA ASP A 526 16.55 18.90 -20.06
C ASP A 526 15.93 19.29 -21.41
N ASN A 527 16.51 20.28 -22.09
CA ASN A 527 15.91 21.08 -23.17
C ASN A 527 15.67 20.36 -24.53
N VAL A 528 15.45 19.04 -24.55
CA VAL A 528 15.55 18.24 -25.79
C VAL A 528 14.19 17.81 -26.37
N ALA A 529 13.10 17.91 -25.61
CA ALA A 529 11.73 17.63 -26.09
C ALA A 529 10.68 18.49 -25.34
N PRO A 530 9.48 18.72 -25.91
CA PRO A 530 8.39 19.30 -25.13
C PRO A 530 8.09 18.39 -23.93
N VAL A 531 8.15 18.96 -22.73
CA VAL A 531 7.94 18.24 -21.47
C VAL A 531 6.53 17.65 -21.43
N ILE A 532 5.55 18.35 -22.00
CA ILE A 532 4.14 17.94 -22.03
C ILE A 532 3.63 17.76 -23.45
N ALA A 533 2.83 16.70 -23.65
CA ALA A 533 2.03 16.48 -24.85
C ALA A 533 0.60 16.08 -24.47
N CYS A 534 -0.33 16.24 -25.40
CA CYS A 534 -1.75 15.92 -25.25
C CYS A 534 -2.35 15.49 -26.60
N SER A 535 -3.53 14.86 -26.57
CA SER A 535 -4.20 14.36 -27.80
C SER A 535 -4.70 15.48 -28.71
N THR A 536 -5.16 16.58 -28.12
CA THR A 536 -5.60 17.79 -28.82
C THR A 536 -5.22 19.02 -28.02
N ASN A 537 -5.15 20.18 -28.68
CA ASN A 537 -4.76 21.44 -28.03
C ASN A 537 -5.65 21.85 -26.85
N LYS A 538 -6.84 21.27 -26.66
CA LYS A 538 -7.78 21.59 -25.56
C LYS A 538 -8.03 20.45 -24.59
N SER A 539 -7.36 19.31 -24.80
CA SER A 539 -7.63 18.14 -23.98
C SER A 539 -6.92 18.20 -22.62
N CYS A 540 -5.92 19.06 -22.45
CA CYS A 540 -5.26 19.29 -21.17
C CYS A 540 -5.27 20.79 -20.88
N LEU A 541 -5.68 21.17 -19.67
CA LEU A 541 -5.61 22.55 -19.19
C LEU A 541 -4.33 22.72 -18.39
N VAL A 542 -3.38 23.50 -18.91
CA VAL A 542 -2.05 23.65 -18.31
C VAL A 542 -1.96 25.01 -17.62
N HIS A 543 -1.66 24.98 -16.32
CA HIS A 543 -1.32 26.13 -15.50
C HIS A 543 0.16 26.06 -15.14
N SER A 544 0.95 27.03 -15.57
CA SER A 544 2.39 27.03 -15.32
C SER A 544 2.96 28.41 -14.99
N ASP A 545 4.04 28.44 -14.21
CA ASP A 545 4.86 29.62 -13.93
C ASP A 545 5.93 29.89 -15.01
N GLY A 546 5.96 29.08 -16.07
CA GLY A 546 6.88 29.23 -17.22
C GLY A 546 6.34 28.63 -18.52
N ILE A 547 7.13 28.71 -19.60
CA ILE A 547 6.79 28.13 -20.92
C ILE A 547 7.21 26.65 -20.93
N ILE A 548 6.25 25.72 -21.06
CA ILE A 548 6.48 24.25 -20.91
C ILE A 548 6.26 23.46 -22.24
N GLY A 549 6.20 24.15 -23.38
CA GLY A 549 6.09 23.53 -24.72
C GLY A 549 4.70 23.69 -25.36
N GLN A 550 4.65 23.63 -26.69
CA GLN A 550 3.58 24.23 -27.53
C GLN A 550 2.50 23.25 -28.07
N HIS A 551 2.00 22.30 -27.28
CA HIS A 551 0.93 21.41 -27.78
C HIS A 551 -0.38 21.36 -26.97
N CYS A 552 -0.46 21.99 -25.80
CA CYS A 552 -1.64 21.99 -24.94
C CYS A 552 -2.10 23.42 -24.63
N ASP A 553 -3.34 23.59 -24.13
CA ASP A 553 -3.91 24.89 -23.82
C ASP A 553 -3.18 25.48 -22.60
N ASN A 554 -2.21 26.35 -22.86
CA ASN A 554 -1.34 26.91 -21.83
C ASN A 554 -1.92 28.24 -21.32
N VAL A 555 -2.36 28.25 -20.06
CA VAL A 555 -2.72 29.47 -19.32
C VAL A 555 -1.53 29.85 -18.44
N VAL A 556 -0.68 30.75 -18.95
CA VAL A 556 0.47 31.28 -18.20
C VAL A 556 0.00 32.39 -17.26
N ASN A 557 0.20 32.23 -15.94
CA ASN A 557 -0.08 33.27 -14.96
C ASN A 557 1.05 34.31 -14.98
N SER A 558 0.91 35.35 -15.80
CA SER A 558 1.80 36.51 -15.76
C SER A 558 1.31 37.52 -14.72
N SER A 559 1.88 37.50 -13.53
CA SER A 559 1.75 38.60 -12.57
C SER A 559 3.09 38.84 -11.88
N ASP A 560 3.88 39.76 -12.44
CA ASP A 560 4.69 40.79 -11.75
C ASP A 560 5.44 41.67 -12.79
N GLU A 561 4.70 42.68 -13.29
CA GLU A 561 5.02 44.08 -13.69
C GLU A 561 6.38 44.55 -14.30
N PRO A 562 6.48 45.80 -14.81
CA PRO A 562 5.47 46.70 -15.41
C PRO A 562 5.94 47.22 -16.80
N ASN A 563 5.04 47.70 -17.67
CA ASN A 563 5.36 48.84 -18.54
C ASN A 563 4.12 49.47 -19.19
N THR A 564 3.84 50.68 -18.69
CA THR A 564 3.54 51.90 -19.45
C THR A 564 2.49 51.84 -20.55
N SER A 565 1.34 52.43 -20.21
CA SER A 565 0.41 53.07 -21.12
C SER A 565 1.09 53.94 -22.18
N SER A 566 0.79 53.68 -23.45
CA SER A 566 0.60 54.76 -24.43
C SER A 566 -0.37 54.31 -25.52
N SER A 567 -1.56 54.89 -25.49
CA SER A 567 -2.52 54.96 -26.58
C SER A 567 -1.90 55.55 -27.84
N SER A 568 -2.12 54.93 -28.99
CA SER A 568 -2.42 55.68 -30.22
C SER A 568 -3.11 54.78 -31.23
N ASP A 569 -4.27 55.26 -31.66
CA ASP A 569 -4.98 54.86 -32.86
C ASP A 569 -4.05 54.81 -34.08
N ASN A 570 -4.27 53.85 -34.97
CA ASN A 570 -4.49 54.18 -36.38
C ASN A 570 -5.12 53.03 -37.15
N ARG A 571 -6.37 53.27 -37.58
CA ARG A 571 -7.00 52.60 -38.70
C ARG A 571 -6.35 53.11 -39.99
N HIS A 572 -5.79 52.23 -40.81
CA HIS A 572 -5.85 52.45 -42.25
C HIS A 572 -5.95 51.15 -43.04
N SER A 573 -6.85 51.22 -44.01
CA SER A 573 -7.31 50.20 -44.94
C SER A 573 -6.34 49.99 -46.12
N SER A 574 -6.59 48.88 -46.82
CA SER A 574 -6.21 48.54 -48.21
C SER A 574 -4.85 47.87 -48.42
N SER A 575 -4.87 46.61 -48.86
CA SER A 575 -4.85 46.27 -50.29
C SER A 575 -4.75 44.75 -50.47
N SER A 576 -5.54 44.26 -51.42
CA SER A 576 -5.46 42.92 -51.99
C SER A 576 -4.14 42.76 -52.76
N ASP A 577 -3.46 41.63 -52.64
CA ASP A 577 -3.05 40.81 -53.79
C ASP A 577 -2.31 39.51 -53.41
N ASN A 578 -2.80 38.44 -54.03
CA ASN A 578 -2.21 37.16 -54.43
C ASN A 578 -0.73 36.85 -54.09
N HIS A 579 -0.46 35.70 -53.45
CA HIS A 579 0.10 34.52 -54.14
C HIS A 579 0.27 33.30 -53.22
N HIS A 580 -0.21 32.16 -53.70
CA HIS A 580 0.08 30.80 -53.23
C HIS A 580 1.53 30.40 -53.58
N PRO A 581 2.22 29.63 -52.72
CA PRO A 581 2.71 28.34 -53.22
C PRO A 581 2.57 27.18 -52.22
N ASP A 582 2.42 26.01 -52.83
CA ASP A 582 2.31 24.67 -52.27
C ASP A 582 3.64 24.09 -51.76
N ASN A 583 3.49 23.18 -50.79
CA ASN A 583 4.25 21.94 -50.52
C ASN A 583 5.78 21.96 -50.33
N ASP A 584 6.22 21.40 -49.19
CA ASP A 584 7.33 20.42 -49.16
C ASP A 584 7.15 19.41 -48.01
N LYS A 585 6.94 18.14 -48.38
CA LYS A 585 6.98 16.98 -47.48
C LYS A 585 8.40 16.40 -47.54
N ASN A 586 9.15 16.52 -46.46
CA ASN A 586 10.44 15.84 -46.28
C ASN A 586 10.22 14.36 -45.97
N GLY A 587 9.92 13.57 -46.99
CA GLY A 587 9.97 12.11 -46.94
C GLY A 587 11.42 11.63 -47.13
N LEU A 588 11.85 10.70 -46.28
CA LEU A 588 13.15 10.03 -46.43
C LEU A 588 13.24 9.39 -47.82
N SER A 589 14.36 9.63 -48.51
CA SER A 589 14.67 9.05 -49.81
C SER A 589 14.41 7.54 -49.80
N GLY A 590 13.81 7.01 -50.86
CA GLY A 590 13.54 5.56 -50.99
C GLY A 590 14.79 4.69 -50.79
N GLY A 591 15.99 5.24 -51.03
CA GLY A 591 17.26 4.57 -50.71
C GLY A 591 17.52 4.40 -49.22
N ALA A 592 17.12 5.37 -48.38
CA ALA A 592 17.22 5.26 -46.93
C ALA A 592 16.24 4.21 -46.37
N ILE A 593 15.03 4.16 -46.92
CA ILE A 593 14.02 3.16 -46.56
C ILE A 593 14.51 1.75 -46.94
N ALA A 594 15.07 1.57 -48.14
CA ALA A 594 15.61 0.28 -48.57
C ALA A 594 16.80 -0.18 -47.73
N GLY A 595 17.70 0.73 -47.34
CA GLY A 595 18.85 0.41 -46.49
C GLY A 595 18.46 -0.09 -45.10
N ILE A 596 17.45 0.54 -44.48
CA ILE A 596 16.95 0.12 -43.16
C ILE A 596 16.32 -1.28 -43.23
N VAL A 597 15.52 -1.56 -44.26
CA VAL A 597 14.86 -2.86 -44.42
C VAL A 597 15.88 -4.00 -44.59
N ILE A 598 16.92 -3.79 -45.42
CA ILE A 598 17.97 -4.80 -45.62
C ILE A 598 18.77 -5.01 -44.33
N GLY A 599 19.09 -3.94 -43.60
CA GLY A 599 19.80 -4.02 -42.32
C GLY A 599 19.06 -4.85 -41.27
N VAL A 600 17.74 -4.66 -41.15
CA VAL A 600 16.89 -5.41 -40.20
C VAL A 600 16.84 -6.89 -40.56
N ILE A 601 16.73 -7.25 -41.84
CA ILE A 601 16.68 -8.66 -42.27
C ILE A 601 18.00 -9.38 -41.94
N VAL A 602 19.15 -8.73 -42.16
CA VAL A 602 20.46 -9.29 -41.81
C VAL A 602 20.62 -9.45 -40.29
N ALA A 603 20.21 -8.45 -39.51
CA ALA A 603 20.29 -8.50 -38.05
C ALA A 603 19.43 -9.63 -37.46
N ILE A 604 18.21 -9.83 -37.95
CA ILE A 604 17.33 -10.93 -37.52
C ILE A 604 17.95 -12.29 -37.88
N GLY A 605 18.55 -12.42 -39.06
CA GLY A 605 19.28 -13.63 -39.47
C GLY A 605 20.43 -13.99 -38.52
N LEU A 606 21.23 -13.00 -38.11
CA LEU A 606 22.34 -13.20 -37.17
C LEU A 606 21.87 -13.57 -35.76
N ILE A 607 20.81 -12.92 -35.26
CA ILE A 607 20.21 -13.26 -33.96
C ILE A 607 19.64 -14.68 -33.97
N GLY A 608 18.94 -15.07 -35.04
CA GLY A 608 18.43 -16.43 -35.22
C GLY A 608 19.55 -17.49 -35.22
N ALA A 609 20.65 -17.22 -35.91
CA ALA A 609 21.83 -18.10 -35.93
C ALA A 609 22.48 -18.22 -34.53
N ALA A 610 22.58 -17.12 -33.79
CA ALA A 610 23.13 -17.12 -32.43
C ALA A 610 22.25 -17.94 -31.46
N VAL A 611 20.93 -17.75 -31.49
CA VAL A 611 19.98 -18.52 -30.66
C VAL A 611 20.04 -20.01 -31.01
N PHE A 612 20.07 -20.36 -32.29
CA PHE A 612 20.22 -21.75 -32.74
C PHE A 612 21.51 -22.40 -32.22
N PHE A 613 22.63 -21.66 -32.23
CA PHE A 613 23.91 -22.18 -31.74
C PHE A 613 23.91 -22.38 -30.22
N VAL A 614 23.27 -21.48 -29.46
CA VAL A 614 23.12 -21.60 -27.99
C VAL A 614 22.24 -22.80 -27.63
N LEU A 615 21.11 -22.99 -28.32
CA LEU A 615 20.21 -24.13 -28.09
C LEU A 615 20.88 -25.46 -28.46
N LYS A 616 21.63 -25.51 -29.58
CA LYS A 616 22.38 -26.69 -29.99
C LYS A 616 23.50 -27.04 -29.01
N ARG A 617 24.13 -26.05 -28.38
CA ARG A 617 25.16 -26.27 -27.35
C ARG A 617 24.58 -26.82 -26.05
N ARG A 618 23.34 -26.44 -25.69
CA ARG A 618 22.68 -26.86 -24.45
C ARG A 618 22.19 -28.32 -24.49
N ASN A 619 21.84 -28.85 -25.66
CA ASN A 619 21.37 -30.24 -25.81
C ASN A 619 22.49 -31.29 -25.79
N ARG A 620 23.78 -30.91 -25.75
CA ARG A 620 24.89 -31.88 -25.60
C ARG A 620 25.24 -32.20 -24.15
N SER A 621 24.61 -31.56 -23.16
CA SER A 621 24.96 -31.70 -21.74
C SER A 621 24.06 -32.64 -20.92
N GLN A 622 23.16 -33.40 -21.54
CA GLN A 622 22.23 -34.30 -20.81
C GLN A 622 22.25 -35.76 -21.26
N TYR A 623 23.42 -36.29 -21.60
CA TYR A 623 23.61 -37.74 -21.75
C TYR A 623 24.90 -38.20 -21.07
N SER A 624 24.87 -38.31 -19.75
CA SER A 624 25.74 -39.24 -19.00
C SER A 624 25.21 -39.45 -17.58
N ASN A 625 25.07 -40.73 -17.20
CA ASN A 625 24.74 -41.30 -15.89
C ASN A 625 23.23 -41.47 -15.65
N THR A 626 22.70 -42.69 -15.75
CA THR A 626 22.78 -43.67 -14.64
C THR A 626 22.59 -45.10 -15.14
N SER A 627 23.48 -45.99 -14.70
CA SER A 627 23.46 -47.43 -14.93
C SER A 627 22.77 -48.17 -13.80
N THR A 628 21.94 -49.13 -14.21
CA THR A 628 21.53 -50.42 -13.59
C THR A 628 22.19 -50.87 -12.28
N SER A 629 21.34 -51.30 -11.32
CA SER A 629 21.58 -52.50 -10.52
C SER A 629 20.25 -53.14 -10.07
N VAL A 630 20.07 -54.40 -10.46
CA VAL A 630 19.00 -55.33 -10.08
C VAL A 630 19.54 -56.25 -8.99
N THR A 631 18.76 -56.48 -7.92
CA THR A 631 18.72 -57.76 -7.17
C THR A 631 17.41 -57.90 -6.37
N SER A 632 16.66 -58.94 -6.74
CA SER A 632 15.70 -59.84 -6.06
C SER A 632 16.08 -60.23 -4.60
N ASN A 633 15.26 -60.77 -3.68
CA ASN A 633 13.88 -61.32 -3.59
C ASN A 633 13.60 -61.65 -2.09
N ASP A 634 12.40 -61.46 -1.52
CA ASP A 634 11.43 -62.49 -0.97
C ASP A 634 11.03 -62.05 0.47
N ASN A 635 9.83 -62.19 1.07
CA ASN A 635 8.60 -62.93 0.80
C ASN A 635 7.39 -62.36 1.61
N VAL A 636 6.21 -62.31 0.96
CA VAL A 636 4.83 -62.67 1.41
C VAL A 636 4.25 -62.00 2.69
N THR A 637 3.12 -61.27 2.65
CA THR A 637 1.75 -61.85 2.68
C THR A 637 0.67 -60.89 2.14
N THR A 638 -0.20 -61.46 1.30
CA THR A 638 -1.51 -61.06 0.70
C THR A 638 -2.39 -60.10 1.51
N THR A 639 -3.12 -59.14 0.91
CA THR A 639 -4.40 -59.38 0.19
C THR A 639 -4.70 -58.42 -0.99
N ASN A 640 -5.25 -59.01 -2.06
CA ASN A 640 -5.71 -58.48 -3.36
C ASN A 640 -6.82 -57.41 -3.25
N SER A 641 -6.97 -56.45 -4.17
CA SER A 641 -7.50 -56.73 -5.53
C SER A 641 -7.39 -55.55 -6.52
N THR A 642 -6.70 -55.85 -7.63
CA THR A 642 -7.00 -55.52 -9.04
C THR A 642 -7.49 -54.12 -9.43
N PHE A 643 -6.53 -53.33 -9.92
CA PHE A 643 -6.70 -52.42 -11.07
C PHE A 643 -6.53 -53.22 -12.37
N GLN A 644 -7.46 -53.07 -13.32
CA GLN A 644 -7.23 -53.37 -14.74
C GLN A 644 -7.75 -52.23 -15.60
N HIS A 645 -6.97 -51.95 -16.63
CA HIS A 645 -7.11 -50.91 -17.65
C HIS A 645 -8.48 -50.89 -18.33
N TYR A 646 -8.97 -49.68 -18.69
CA TYR A 646 -9.36 -49.42 -20.08
C TYR A 646 -9.43 -47.92 -20.42
N ARG A 647 -8.88 -47.55 -21.58
CA ARG A 647 -9.18 -46.33 -22.33
C ARG A 647 -10.65 -46.36 -22.77
N ILE A 648 -11.30 -45.21 -22.92
CA ILE A 648 -12.04 -44.79 -24.14
C ILE A 648 -12.83 -43.50 -23.85
N THR A 649 -12.62 -42.54 -24.76
CA THR A 649 -13.49 -41.46 -25.24
C THR A 649 -14.98 -41.60 -24.92
N GLN A 650 -15.67 -40.53 -24.52
CA GLN A 650 -17.07 -40.30 -24.94
C GLN A 650 -17.43 -38.82 -25.03
N GLN A 651 -18.03 -38.49 -26.18
CA GLN A 651 -18.89 -37.34 -26.42
C GLN A 651 -20.31 -37.65 -25.89
N GLN A 652 -20.93 -36.63 -25.27
CA GLN A 652 -22.34 -36.22 -25.28
C GLN A 652 -23.50 -37.21 -25.00
N GLN A 653 -24.33 -36.89 -23.99
CA GLN A 653 -25.67 -36.25 -24.09
C GLN A 653 -26.34 -36.25 -22.69
N ARG A 654 -26.49 -35.09 -22.02
CA ARG A 654 -27.65 -34.16 -21.99
C ARG A 654 -28.98 -34.74 -21.49
N GLN A 655 -29.49 -34.16 -20.38
CA GLN A 655 -30.85 -33.61 -20.23
C GLN A 655 -30.87 -32.62 -19.05
N SER A 656 -30.88 -31.30 -19.35
CA SER A 656 -32.00 -30.34 -19.15
C SER A 656 -31.99 -29.71 -17.75
N THR A 657 -31.89 -28.39 -17.56
CA THR A 657 -32.81 -27.35 -18.06
C THR A 657 -32.08 -26.06 -18.49
N GLY A 658 -32.60 -25.42 -19.55
CA GLY A 658 -31.95 -24.28 -20.20
C GLY A 658 -32.48 -22.90 -19.77
N LYS A 659 -31.56 -21.94 -19.71
CA LYS A 659 -31.72 -20.58 -20.23
C LYS A 659 -30.43 -20.22 -21.00
N PRO A 660 -30.49 -19.71 -22.24
CA PRO A 660 -29.29 -19.35 -22.98
C PRO A 660 -28.71 -18.04 -22.45
N ILE A 661 -27.43 -18.06 -22.07
CA ILE A 661 -26.64 -16.85 -21.81
C ILE A 661 -26.23 -16.29 -23.17
N TYR A 662 -26.75 -15.12 -23.52
CA TYR A 662 -26.22 -14.31 -24.61
C TYR A 662 -24.86 -13.75 -24.20
N ILE A 663 -23.82 -14.03 -24.97
CA ILE A 663 -22.55 -13.30 -24.90
C ILE A 663 -22.76 -12.00 -25.66
N LEU A 664 -22.81 -10.87 -24.94
CA LEU A 664 -22.88 -9.54 -25.53
C LEU A 664 -21.46 -8.98 -25.77
N PRO A 665 -21.20 -8.32 -26.92
CA PRO A 665 -19.92 -7.64 -27.18
C PRO A 665 -19.75 -6.34 -26.35
N PRO A 666 -18.53 -5.77 -26.28
CA PRO A 666 -18.13 -4.73 -25.31
C PRO A 666 -18.78 -3.34 -25.46
N HIS A 667 -19.80 -3.16 -26.30
CA HIS A 667 -20.34 -1.84 -26.65
C HIS A 667 -21.60 -1.40 -25.89
N GLN A 668 -22.12 -2.19 -24.94
CA GLN A 668 -23.34 -1.82 -24.19
C GLN A 668 -23.12 -1.29 -22.77
N TYR A 669 -21.92 -1.45 -22.18
CA TYR A 669 -21.60 -0.81 -20.89
C TYR A 669 -21.42 0.72 -21.00
N GLN A 670 -21.05 1.22 -22.18
CA GLN A 670 -20.90 2.66 -22.45
C GLN A 670 -22.26 3.38 -22.50
N GLN A 671 -23.29 2.77 -23.10
CA GLN A 671 -24.61 3.40 -23.28
C GLN A 671 -25.41 3.56 -21.98
N GLN A 672 -25.23 2.68 -20.99
CA GLN A 672 -25.90 2.80 -19.69
C GLN A 672 -25.27 3.90 -18.82
N PHE A 673 -23.96 4.14 -18.99
CA PHE A 673 -23.23 5.22 -18.32
C PHE A 673 -23.47 6.58 -18.97
N ASP A 674 -23.51 6.65 -20.30
CA ASP A 674 -23.79 7.90 -21.03
C ASP A 674 -25.21 8.43 -20.74
N ASN A 675 -26.19 7.54 -20.54
CA ASN A 675 -27.55 7.93 -20.17
C ASN A 675 -27.65 8.52 -18.75
N GLN A 676 -26.84 8.06 -17.78
CA GLN A 676 -26.81 8.69 -16.44
C GLN A 676 -26.07 10.03 -16.44
N ILE A 677 -25.00 10.17 -17.24
CA ILE A 677 -24.27 11.43 -17.40
C ILE A 677 -25.13 12.48 -18.10
N HIS A 678 -25.93 12.09 -19.11
CA HIS A 678 -26.82 13.02 -19.81
C HIS A 678 -27.93 13.58 -18.91
N VAL A 679 -28.47 12.77 -17.99
CA VAL A 679 -29.50 13.19 -17.02
C VAL A 679 -28.90 14.17 -15.99
N GLN A 680 -27.68 13.93 -15.49
CA GLN A 680 -27.03 14.86 -14.56
C GLN A 680 -26.61 16.18 -15.22
N GLN A 681 -26.18 16.16 -16.49
CA GLN A 681 -25.86 17.38 -17.23
C GLN A 681 -27.11 18.24 -17.52
N HIS A 682 -28.27 17.63 -17.80
CA HIS A 682 -29.53 18.37 -18.00
C HIS A 682 -30.01 19.09 -16.73
N ILE A 683 -29.85 18.47 -15.56
CA ILE A 683 -30.21 19.07 -14.26
C ILE A 683 -29.29 20.26 -13.95
N LEU A 684 -27.99 20.14 -14.21
CA LEU A 684 -27.02 21.21 -13.96
C LEU A 684 -27.21 22.42 -14.91
N ILE A 685 -27.61 22.18 -16.16
CA ILE A 685 -27.90 23.24 -17.15
C ILE A 685 -29.20 23.99 -16.79
N CYS A 686 -30.22 23.30 -16.27
CA CYS A 686 -31.46 23.93 -15.81
C CYS A 686 -31.23 24.86 -14.60
N CYS A 687 -30.42 24.45 -13.62
CA CYS A 687 -30.08 25.29 -12.45
C CYS A 687 -29.26 26.53 -12.82
N LYS A 688 -28.36 26.43 -13.82
CA LYS A 688 -27.53 27.57 -14.25
C LYS A 688 -28.29 28.63 -15.04
N LYS A 689 -29.38 28.26 -15.72
CA LYS A 689 -30.15 29.16 -16.60
C LYS A 689 -31.20 30.01 -15.88
N HIS A 690 -31.65 29.63 -14.67
CA HIS A 690 -32.80 30.26 -14.01
C HIS A 690 -32.51 31.08 -12.73
N ARG A 691 -31.25 31.23 -12.27
CA ARG A 691 -30.87 32.05 -11.08
C ARG A 691 -31.86 31.91 -9.89
N LEU A 692 -32.16 30.69 -9.46
CA LEU A 692 -33.01 30.46 -8.29
C LEU A 692 -32.16 30.51 -7.01
N CYS A 693 -32.10 31.69 -6.38
CA CYS A 693 -31.71 31.83 -4.98
C CYS A 693 -32.95 31.63 -4.09
N GLY A 694 -32.87 30.68 -3.15
CA GLY A 694 -33.77 30.60 -2.01
C GLY A 694 -34.92 29.59 -2.13
N VAL A 695 -34.80 28.52 -1.32
CA VAL A 695 -35.88 27.65 -0.80
C VAL A 695 -36.74 26.92 -1.85
N CYS A 696 -36.43 25.65 -2.11
CA CYS A 696 -37.40 24.67 -2.63
C CYS A 696 -37.63 23.56 -1.59
N LYS A 697 -38.71 23.70 -0.81
CA LYS A 697 -39.46 22.57 -0.25
C LYS A 697 -40.57 22.27 -1.26
N ASP A 698 -40.43 21.20 -2.03
CA ASP A 698 -41.54 20.34 -2.51
C ASP A 698 -41.09 19.48 -3.71
N ALA A 699 -41.04 18.17 -3.49
CA ALA A 699 -40.58 17.16 -4.46
C ALA A 699 -41.57 16.90 -5.63
N ASN A 700 -42.77 17.49 -5.59
CA ASN A 700 -43.83 17.20 -6.57
C ASN A 700 -43.68 17.97 -7.90
N LEU A 701 -42.90 19.06 -7.95
CA LEU A 701 -42.71 19.85 -9.18
C LEU A 701 -41.69 19.24 -10.17
N ILE A 702 -40.88 18.27 -9.72
CA ILE A 702 -39.91 17.56 -10.58
C ILE A 702 -40.55 16.33 -11.25
N ALA A 703 -41.59 15.76 -10.63
CA ALA A 703 -42.29 14.59 -11.16
C ALA A 703 -43.11 14.89 -12.43
N ASP A 704 -43.64 16.10 -12.58
CA ASP A 704 -44.39 16.51 -13.79
C ASP A 704 -43.49 16.81 -14.99
N ALA A 705 -42.19 17.08 -14.78
CA ALA A 705 -41.25 17.41 -15.85
C ALA A 705 -40.58 16.16 -16.49
N ILE A 706 -40.67 15.00 -15.84
CA ILE A 706 -40.03 13.76 -16.29
C ILE A 706 -41.11 12.68 -16.32
N GLY A 707 -41.76 12.55 -17.48
CA GLY A 707 -42.84 11.58 -17.70
C GLY A 707 -42.51 10.21 -17.13
N ASN A 708 -43.43 9.72 -16.27
CA ASN A 708 -43.41 8.47 -15.54
C ASN A 708 -42.59 7.34 -16.20
N GLN A 709 -41.40 7.05 -15.67
CA GLN A 709 -40.87 5.71 -15.39
C GLN A 709 -39.51 5.85 -14.66
N LEU A 710 -39.51 5.80 -13.31
CA LEU A 710 -38.41 5.29 -12.44
C LEU A 710 -38.74 5.59 -10.96
N GLU A 711 -38.79 4.55 -10.13
CA GLU A 711 -38.91 4.68 -8.66
C GLU A 711 -37.65 5.34 -8.09
N ILE A 712 -37.81 6.49 -7.44
CA ILE A 712 -36.73 7.20 -6.73
C ILE A 712 -36.74 6.76 -5.26
N ARG A 713 -35.69 6.07 -4.80
CA ARG A 713 -35.34 5.98 -3.38
C ARG A 713 -34.06 6.79 -3.11
N SER A 714 -34.24 7.87 -2.35
CA SER A 714 -33.28 8.68 -1.58
C SER A 714 -31.92 9.03 -2.21
N LEU A 715 -31.82 10.24 -2.79
CA LEU A 715 -30.56 11.00 -2.87
C LEU A 715 -30.53 12.01 -1.71
N GLU A 716 -29.52 11.94 -0.84
CA GLU A 716 -29.19 13.04 0.08
C GLU A 716 -28.24 14.04 -0.61
N CYS A 717 -28.70 15.27 -0.78
CA CYS A 717 -27.89 16.40 -1.26
C CYS A 717 -27.08 17.00 -0.11
N TYR A 718 -25.75 16.96 -0.19
CA TYR A 718 -24.87 17.79 0.65
C TYR A 718 -24.45 19.05 -0.11
N ILE A 719 -24.90 20.21 0.38
CA ILE A 719 -24.45 21.54 -0.07
C ILE A 719 -23.27 21.96 0.83
N PHE A 720 -22.11 22.19 0.23
CA PHE A 720 -21.01 22.92 0.88
C PHE A 720 -21.30 24.42 0.81
N VAL A 721 -21.29 25.09 1.96
CA VAL A 721 -21.16 26.55 2.05
C VAL A 721 -19.70 26.85 2.39
N PHE A 722 -19.14 27.75 1.58
CA PHE A 722 -17.75 28.23 1.45
C PHE A 722 -16.79 28.07 2.63
#